data_AF-A0A1C0VY05-F1
#
_entry.id   AF-A0A1C0VY05-F1
#
_cell.length_a   1.000
_cell.length_b   1.000
_cell.length_c   1.000
_cell.angle_alpha   90.00
_cell.angle_beta   90.00
_cell.angle_gamma   90.00
#
_symmetry.space_group_name_H-M   'P 1'
#
loop_
_entity.id
_entity.type
_entity.pdbx_description
1 polymer ?
#
loop_
_entity_poly.entity_id
_entity_poly.type
_entity_poly.pdbx_seq_one_letter_code
_entity_poly.pdbx_strand_id
1 'polypeptide(L)'
;MINKISELRMHQVRFLLTCGWFLLIFSLFFDPISSWFTEPNNTLSPLRVVPEICVKVQGVCLKEDAYSLGAPIFWGAVIPIVVFMLLVFGHESWRRICPLSFLSQIPRALGKQRQYKITDKKTGKVRYELAKVKKDSWLARNHLYLQFGLLYLGLCLRILILNSDRLILGIFLLLTISCAIAVGYLYGGKSWCQYFCPMSPVQKIFSEPRGVLNSQAHFGDRQTITQSMCRTIGDEGKEQSACVACNSPCIDIDAERSYWDGITKVDRKFLYYGYLGLVAGFFIYSYLYAGNWDYYFSGNWAHQDGQILTLFNPGFYIFGNSIPIPKIVAVPLTLAGFTYGSYLLGMKLEKMYKAHLLRKGRFISQEQIQHQIFTLCTFVAFNFFFIFAARQFTALLIEPLEYLYNISLVILSTLWLYRTWGRSQELYLREGLASRLRKQLSLLKLNISKFCEGRSLDDLNPDELYVLAKILPDFTREKRLEAYKGVLRESIEEGWANSSSSLEVLQQMRIQLEITDAEHATVLATLGVENPDLLNPEKQRSRENTLRLESYRKALGKIISFHRRRSARGLGSELLEVVEGNKSLDEIIKSNPKALKSLKRQYGISWEEEEQILAEFDRDAEQIRKANILLSQLQEISFPPRPLSKSLRPEVLSALKFLGLSVQQQQWILIRSLLEILESFELTSAATNIARSMGAMKISLLPNLLKDPGDVWEQRLKPQIISLLKHSEENSGEAPEQVEPQEIVSHLEVLVQQSEPMMQIACLYVLYYLDFQRCKAIARQLLNSNQIANAFVEETAQKLTHWATSPDSPPATWKTVEKLVCLLNSEFLRGMKSEVLIELAYHGRAKSYGPNEIISDREKPCQGLLCMWEGEAQIRSTLSSGETIVENFLPGKTLNEIEFMTYADGNPMTVVSVKDSRILEIPTDTFESLLSGDNTFARRVFSKNNSSSKL
;
A
#
# COMPACT_ATOMS: atom_id res chain seq x y z
N MET A 1 26.81 -1.19 2.69
CA MET A 1 28.10 -1.68 2.16
C MET A 1 27.97 -3.09 1.58
N ILE A 2 27.42 -4.07 2.31
CA ILE A 2 27.15 -5.43 1.79
C ILE A 2 26.05 -5.46 0.72
N ASN A 3 25.05 -4.58 0.81
CA ASN A 3 23.98 -4.43 -0.18
C ASN A 3 24.46 -4.18 -1.62
N LYS A 4 25.61 -3.50 -1.78
CA LYS A 4 26.23 -3.19 -3.08
C LYS A 4 27.06 -4.33 -3.67
N ILE A 5 27.30 -5.40 -2.90
CA ILE A 5 28.03 -6.58 -3.40
C ILE A 5 27.16 -7.29 -4.43
N SER A 6 27.75 -7.61 -5.59
CA SER A 6 27.02 -8.27 -6.65
C SER A 6 26.61 -9.70 -6.31
N GLU A 7 25.52 -10.17 -6.90
CA GLU A 7 24.98 -11.51 -6.70
C GLU A 7 25.96 -12.60 -7.14
N LEU A 8 26.81 -12.31 -8.13
CA LEU A 8 27.88 -13.21 -8.57
C LEU A 8 28.89 -13.50 -7.45
N ARG A 9 29.39 -12.45 -6.79
CA ARG A 9 30.31 -12.60 -5.65
C ARG A 9 29.63 -13.28 -4.48
N MET A 10 28.38 -12.93 -4.19
CA MET A 10 27.61 -13.59 -3.13
C MET A 10 27.31 -15.07 -3.43
N HIS A 11 27.18 -15.44 -4.71
CA HIS A 11 27.08 -16.85 -5.10
C HIS A 11 28.37 -17.61 -4.77
N GLN A 12 29.54 -17.03 -5.05
CA GLN A 12 30.84 -17.63 -4.67
C GLN A 12 30.99 -17.77 -3.16
N VAL A 13 30.63 -16.74 -2.39
CA VAL A 13 30.65 -16.78 -0.92
C VAL A 13 29.74 -17.89 -0.39
N ARG A 14 28.49 -17.99 -0.89
CA ARG A 14 27.57 -19.07 -0.51
C ARG A 14 28.13 -20.44 -0.84
N PHE A 15 28.74 -20.59 -2.02
CA PHE A 15 29.35 -21.84 -2.43
C PHE A 15 30.48 -22.25 -1.46
N LEU A 16 31.41 -21.34 -1.15
CA LEU A 16 32.50 -21.58 -0.19
C LEU A 16 31.98 -21.94 1.20
N LEU A 17 30.99 -21.20 1.73
CA LEU A 17 30.38 -21.49 3.02
C LEU A 17 29.64 -22.84 3.02
N THR A 18 29.02 -23.20 1.90
CA THR A 18 28.35 -24.50 1.74
C THR A 18 29.36 -25.64 1.69
N CYS A 19 30.49 -25.49 0.99
CA CYS A 19 31.58 -26.44 1.00
C CYS A 19 32.17 -26.61 2.41
N GLY A 20 32.42 -25.50 3.13
CA GLY A 20 32.87 -25.55 4.52
C GLY A 20 31.87 -26.23 5.45
N TRP A 21 30.57 -26.01 5.24
CA TRP A 21 29.52 -26.68 6.01
C TRP A 21 29.45 -28.17 5.71
N PHE A 22 29.59 -28.59 4.45
CA PHE A 22 29.68 -30.01 4.09
C PHE A 22 30.94 -30.68 4.63
N LEU A 23 32.06 -29.97 4.68
CA LEU A 23 33.29 -30.45 5.32
C LEU A 23 33.08 -30.67 6.82
N LEU A 24 32.41 -29.74 7.50
CA LEU A 24 32.02 -29.91 8.91
C LEU A 24 31.05 -31.08 9.10
N ILE A 25 30.06 -31.26 8.22
CA ILE A 25 29.15 -32.41 8.28
C ILE A 25 29.93 -33.72 8.06
N PHE A 26 30.85 -33.74 7.09
CA PHE A 26 31.69 -34.89 6.82
C PHE A 26 32.57 -35.25 8.03
N SER A 27 33.13 -34.25 8.72
CA SER A 27 33.91 -34.47 9.94
C SER A 27 33.08 -35.04 11.10
N LEU A 28 31.75 -34.94 11.07
CA LEU A 28 30.92 -35.62 12.08
C LEU A 28 30.84 -37.14 11.88
N PHE A 29 31.05 -37.62 10.66
CA PHE A 29 31.09 -39.05 10.34
C PHE A 29 32.50 -39.62 10.41
N PHE A 30 33.49 -38.84 9.94
CA PHE A 30 34.87 -39.28 9.85
C PHE A 30 35.83 -38.17 10.29
N ASP A 31 36.45 -38.36 11.44
CA ASP A 31 37.40 -37.40 12.03
C ASP A 31 38.62 -38.11 12.60
N PRO A 32 39.67 -38.30 11.80
CA PRO A 32 40.89 -38.97 12.24
C PRO A 32 41.90 -38.03 12.91
N ILE A 33 41.68 -36.71 12.86
CA ILE A 33 42.70 -35.72 13.24
C ILE A 33 42.30 -34.95 14.50
N SER A 34 41.03 -34.56 14.64
CA SER A 34 40.69 -33.57 15.67
C SER A 34 40.79 -34.08 17.10
N SER A 35 40.62 -35.39 17.32
CA SER A 35 40.78 -36.03 18.62
C SER A 35 42.22 -35.93 19.15
N TRP A 36 43.22 -35.82 18.27
CA TRP A 36 44.60 -35.63 18.68
C TRP A 36 44.83 -34.30 19.41
N PHE A 37 44.04 -33.27 19.11
CA PHE A 37 44.13 -31.98 19.81
C PHE A 37 43.53 -32.01 21.22
N THR A 38 42.68 -32.98 21.53
CA THR A 38 42.04 -33.12 22.85
C THR A 38 42.70 -34.19 23.72
N GLU A 39 43.68 -34.92 23.18
CA GLU A 39 44.45 -35.91 23.92
C GLU A 39 45.16 -35.29 25.14
N PRO A 40 45.06 -35.89 26.34
CA PRO A 40 45.73 -35.39 27.55
C PRO A 40 47.25 -35.24 27.41
N ASN A 41 47.86 -36.10 26.60
CA ASN A 41 49.31 -36.12 26.35
C ASN A 41 49.77 -34.95 25.46
N ASN A 42 48.87 -34.28 24.75
CA ASN A 42 49.20 -33.18 23.85
C ASN A 42 49.31 -31.85 24.60
N THR A 43 50.42 -31.66 25.31
CA THR A 43 50.66 -30.48 26.17
C THR A 43 50.72 -29.14 25.41
N LEU A 44 50.93 -29.18 24.08
CA LEU A 44 50.94 -28.00 23.21
C LEU A 44 49.54 -27.49 22.87
N SER A 45 48.51 -28.35 23.01
CA SER A 45 47.14 -27.98 22.69
C SER A 45 46.43 -27.37 23.91
N PRO A 46 45.85 -26.17 23.80
CA PRO A 46 45.00 -25.61 24.87
C PRO A 46 43.67 -26.36 25.00
N LEU A 47 43.32 -27.21 24.04
CA LEU A 47 42.08 -28.01 24.02
C LEU A 47 42.23 -29.38 24.69
N ARG A 48 43.41 -29.70 25.25
CA ARG A 48 43.66 -30.99 25.89
C ARG A 48 42.74 -31.20 27.08
N VAL A 49 42.24 -32.42 27.23
CA VAL A 49 41.54 -32.85 28.44
C VAL A 49 42.55 -32.92 29.60
N VAL A 50 42.17 -32.39 30.77
CA VAL A 50 42.98 -32.46 31.99
C VAL A 50 42.26 -33.37 32.99
N PRO A 51 42.65 -34.66 33.09
CA PRO A 51 41.93 -35.66 33.90
C PRO A 51 41.87 -35.34 35.41
N GLU A 52 42.75 -34.46 35.89
CA GLU A 52 42.82 -34.02 37.29
C GLU A 52 41.64 -33.11 37.68
N ILE A 53 40.97 -32.48 36.71
CA ILE A 53 39.84 -31.59 36.95
C ILE A 53 38.55 -32.42 36.98
N CYS A 54 37.98 -32.61 38.18
CA CYS A 54 36.67 -33.27 38.31
C CYS A 54 35.52 -32.27 38.07
N VAL A 55 34.82 -32.45 36.95
CA VAL A 55 33.52 -31.80 36.69
C VAL A 55 32.41 -32.69 37.24
N LYS A 56 31.67 -32.21 38.24
CA LYS A 56 30.59 -32.98 38.87
C LYS A 56 29.28 -32.88 38.08
N VAL A 57 28.64 -34.02 37.82
CA VAL A 57 27.28 -34.11 37.28
C VAL A 57 26.46 -34.94 38.25
N GLN A 58 25.42 -34.34 38.86
CA GLN A 58 24.58 -35.02 39.86
C GLN A 58 25.39 -35.58 41.05
N GLY A 59 26.43 -34.85 41.46
CA GLY A 59 27.31 -35.25 42.56
C GLY A 59 28.44 -36.23 42.19
N VAL A 60 28.46 -36.77 40.97
CA VAL A 60 29.47 -37.74 40.50
C VAL A 60 30.46 -37.05 39.54
N CYS A 61 31.76 -37.31 39.69
CA CYS A 61 32.77 -36.82 38.75
C CYS A 61 32.58 -37.48 37.38
N LEU A 62 32.41 -36.68 36.33
CA LEU A 62 32.37 -37.18 34.96
C LEU A 62 33.79 -37.56 34.52
N LYS A 63 33.95 -38.74 33.93
CA LYS A 63 35.20 -39.12 33.28
C LYS A 63 35.25 -38.49 31.88
N GLU A 64 36.34 -37.79 31.58
CA GLU A 64 36.60 -37.21 30.26
C GLU A 64 37.63 -38.06 29.49
N ASP A 65 37.26 -38.45 28.27
CA ASP A 65 38.13 -39.12 27.31
C ASP A 65 38.36 -38.19 26.10
N ALA A 66 39.39 -38.44 25.29
CA ALA A 66 39.70 -37.59 24.13
C ALA A 66 38.54 -37.60 23.11
N TYR A 67 38.11 -36.43 22.66
CA TYR A 67 36.89 -36.26 21.85
C TYR A 67 37.13 -35.48 20.55
N SER A 68 36.25 -35.68 19.57
CA SER A 68 36.27 -34.96 18.30
C SER A 68 35.67 -33.55 18.42
N LEU A 69 36.26 -32.58 17.73
CA LEU A 69 35.87 -31.16 17.84
C LEU A 69 34.64 -30.76 17.00
N GLY A 70 34.13 -31.63 16.11
CA GLY A 70 33.05 -31.29 15.18
C GLY A 70 31.77 -30.74 15.86
N ALA A 71 31.23 -31.46 16.84
CA ALA A 71 30.03 -31.04 17.59
C ALA A 71 30.30 -29.80 18.48
N PRO A 72 31.40 -29.74 19.26
CA PRO A 72 31.81 -28.53 19.97
C PRO A 72 31.97 -27.28 19.09
N ILE A 73 32.58 -27.39 17.91
CA ILE A 73 32.73 -26.27 16.96
C ILE A 73 31.37 -25.82 16.44
N PHE A 74 30.50 -26.77 16.03
CA PHE A 74 29.18 -26.44 15.51
C PHE A 74 28.34 -25.68 16.54
N TRP A 75 28.24 -26.21 17.76
CA TRP A 75 27.38 -25.64 18.80
C TRP A 75 28.01 -24.45 19.53
N GLY A 76 29.32 -24.49 19.79
CA GLY A 76 30.04 -23.51 20.59
C GLY A 76 30.68 -22.37 19.80
N ALA A 77 30.88 -22.51 18.48
CA ALA A 77 31.44 -21.45 17.64
C ALA A 77 30.49 -21.02 16.53
N VAL A 78 30.01 -21.95 15.69
CA VAL A 78 29.19 -21.60 14.52
C VAL A 78 27.87 -20.94 14.92
N ILE A 79 27.11 -21.52 15.85
CA ILE A 79 25.83 -20.93 16.27
C ILE A 79 25.99 -19.54 16.91
N PRO A 80 26.91 -19.31 17.86
CA PRO A 80 27.15 -17.97 18.41
C PRO A 80 27.58 -16.94 17.35
N ILE A 81 28.43 -17.32 16.39
CA ILE A 81 28.82 -16.45 15.27
C ILE A 81 27.58 -16.07 14.44
N VAL A 82 26.67 -17.00 14.17
CA VAL A 82 25.43 -16.70 13.44
C VAL A 82 24.55 -15.71 14.20
N VAL A 83 24.37 -15.88 15.52
CA VAL A 83 23.58 -14.95 16.35
C VAL A 83 24.21 -13.56 16.37
N PHE A 84 25.53 -13.48 16.51
CA PHE A 84 26.27 -12.23 16.41
C PHE A 84 26.04 -11.56 15.04
N MET A 85 26.21 -12.31 13.94
CA MET A 85 26.03 -11.81 12.58
C MET A 85 24.61 -11.26 12.34
N LEU A 86 23.58 -11.88 12.91
CA LEU A 86 22.19 -11.45 12.79
C LEU A 86 21.95 -10.06 13.38
N LEU A 87 22.46 -9.77 14.58
CA LEU A 87 22.30 -8.46 15.23
C LEU A 87 23.10 -7.38 14.51
N VAL A 88 24.33 -7.69 14.10
CA VAL A 88 25.24 -6.72 13.50
C VAL A 88 24.86 -6.40 12.05
N PHE A 89 24.80 -7.43 11.20
CA PHE A 89 24.65 -7.25 9.76
C PHE A 89 23.20 -7.39 9.28
N GLY A 90 22.29 -7.76 10.17
CA GLY A 90 20.86 -7.83 9.92
C GLY A 90 20.42 -9.01 9.07
N HIS A 91 19.11 -9.04 8.81
CA HIS A 91 18.42 -10.05 8.02
C HIS A 91 19.01 -10.20 6.62
N GLU A 92 19.31 -9.06 5.98
CA GLU A 92 19.78 -8.99 4.59
C GLU A 92 21.04 -9.84 4.40
N SER A 93 22.07 -9.56 5.19
CA SER A 93 23.38 -10.17 5.03
C SER A 93 23.30 -11.67 5.30
N TRP A 94 22.61 -12.06 6.38
CA TRP A 94 22.43 -13.47 6.73
C TRP A 94 21.73 -14.28 5.63
N ARG A 95 20.63 -13.77 5.07
CA ARG A 95 19.91 -14.46 3.99
C ARG A 95 20.73 -14.63 2.71
N ARG A 96 21.65 -13.71 2.45
CA ARG A 96 22.53 -13.73 1.27
C ARG A 96 23.71 -14.69 1.42
N ILE A 97 24.12 -15.03 2.64
CA ILE A 97 25.25 -15.97 2.89
C ILE A 97 24.80 -17.35 3.38
N CYS A 98 23.55 -17.51 3.83
CA CYS A 98 23.03 -18.74 4.42
C CYS A 98 23.13 -19.96 3.47
N PRO A 99 23.91 -21.01 3.82
CA PRO A 99 24.04 -22.23 3.01
C PRO A 99 22.71 -22.96 2.78
N LEU A 100 21.84 -23.02 3.80
CA LEU A 100 20.55 -23.69 3.68
C LEU A 100 19.60 -22.96 2.72
N SER A 101 19.63 -21.62 2.71
CA SER A 101 18.91 -20.79 1.73
C SER A 101 19.40 -21.07 0.31
N PHE A 102 20.70 -21.24 0.13
CA PHE A 102 21.32 -21.61 -1.15
C PHE A 102 20.86 -22.99 -1.64
N LEU A 103 21.00 -24.02 -0.80
CA LEU A 103 20.61 -25.39 -1.14
C LEU A 103 19.11 -25.52 -1.41
N SER A 104 18.25 -24.81 -0.65
CA SER A 104 16.80 -24.82 -0.89
C SER A 104 16.40 -24.33 -2.29
N GLN A 105 17.28 -23.59 -2.99
CA GLN A 105 17.03 -23.08 -4.33
C GLN A 105 17.52 -24.01 -5.45
N ILE A 106 18.13 -25.16 -5.13
CA ILE A 106 18.56 -26.15 -6.14
C ILE A 106 17.41 -26.55 -7.09
N PRO A 107 16.18 -26.88 -6.63
CA PRO A 107 15.08 -27.24 -7.53
C PRO A 107 14.73 -26.13 -8.53
N ARG A 108 14.86 -24.86 -8.11
CA ARG A 108 14.69 -23.70 -8.98
C ARG A 108 15.82 -23.60 -10.01
N ALA A 109 17.08 -23.73 -9.58
CA ALA A 109 18.24 -23.69 -10.45
C ALA A 109 18.20 -24.80 -11.52
N LEU A 110 17.66 -25.97 -11.16
CA LEU A 110 17.44 -27.10 -12.08
C LEU A 110 16.15 -26.96 -12.94
N GLY A 111 15.33 -25.93 -12.72
CA GLY A 111 14.04 -25.75 -13.40
C GLY A 111 12.99 -26.83 -13.06
N LYS A 112 13.21 -27.61 -11.99
CA LYS A 112 12.35 -28.71 -11.52
C LYS A 112 11.59 -28.27 -10.27
N GLN A 113 10.58 -27.41 -10.42
CA GLN A 113 9.67 -27.04 -9.34
C GLN A 113 8.25 -27.54 -9.61
N ARG A 114 7.50 -27.85 -8.55
CA ARG A 114 6.11 -28.30 -8.63
C ARG A 114 5.24 -27.23 -9.29
N GLN A 115 4.40 -27.66 -10.22
CA GLN A 115 3.47 -26.80 -10.96
C GLN A 115 2.05 -27.34 -10.88
N TYR A 116 1.05 -26.45 -10.84
CA TYR A 116 -0.35 -26.79 -10.96
C TYR A 116 -0.79 -26.64 -12.42
N LYS A 117 -1.56 -27.63 -12.90
CA LYS A 117 -2.22 -27.56 -14.20
C LYS A 117 -3.50 -26.76 -14.04
N ILE A 118 -3.58 -25.61 -14.69
CA ILE A 118 -4.79 -24.80 -14.77
C ILE A 118 -5.32 -24.88 -16.19
N THR A 119 -6.57 -25.27 -16.31
CA THR A 119 -7.32 -25.29 -17.56
C THR A 119 -8.26 -24.11 -17.57
N ASP A 120 -8.12 -23.23 -18.56
CA ASP A 120 -9.06 -22.15 -18.77
C ASP A 120 -10.42 -22.73 -19.19
N LYS A 121 -11.47 -22.34 -18.46
CA LYS A 121 -12.84 -22.79 -18.70
C LYS A 121 -13.41 -22.24 -20.02
N LYS A 122 -12.91 -21.10 -20.51
CA LYS A 122 -13.39 -20.44 -21.74
C LYS A 122 -12.64 -20.92 -22.98
N THR A 123 -11.32 -21.10 -22.90
CA THR A 123 -10.50 -21.44 -24.09
C THR A 123 -10.04 -22.90 -24.16
N GLY A 124 -10.25 -23.70 -23.10
CA GLY A 124 -9.81 -25.10 -23.02
C GLY A 124 -8.29 -25.29 -23.00
N LYS A 125 -7.50 -24.20 -23.03
CA LYS A 125 -6.03 -24.27 -23.05
C LYS A 125 -5.50 -24.65 -21.67
N VAL A 126 -4.60 -25.63 -21.67
CA VAL A 126 -3.87 -26.09 -20.48
C VAL A 126 -2.61 -25.26 -20.29
N ARG A 127 -2.43 -24.66 -19.10
CA ARG A 127 -1.16 -24.02 -18.71
C ARG A 127 -0.73 -24.44 -17.31
N TYR A 128 0.56 -24.25 -17.02
CA TYR A 128 1.21 -24.67 -15.78
C TYR A 128 1.68 -23.46 -14.98
N GLU A 129 1.23 -23.33 -13.74
CA GLU A 129 1.64 -22.26 -12.82
C GLU A 129 2.49 -22.81 -11.67
N LEU A 130 3.41 -21.98 -11.16
CA LEU A 130 4.28 -22.37 -10.04
C LEU A 130 3.46 -22.51 -8.75
N ALA A 131 3.64 -23.63 -8.05
CA ALA A 131 2.96 -23.85 -6.77
C ALA A 131 3.48 -22.86 -5.71
N LYS A 132 2.61 -22.00 -5.17
CA LYS A 132 2.89 -21.09 -4.05
C LYS A 132 2.06 -21.50 -2.82
N VAL A 133 2.49 -21.09 -1.63
CA VAL A 133 1.67 -21.26 -0.42
C VAL A 133 0.45 -20.34 -0.54
N LYS A 134 -0.75 -20.91 -0.45
CA LYS A 134 -2.00 -20.12 -0.52
C LYS A 134 -2.10 -19.21 0.71
N LYS A 135 -2.47 -17.94 0.52
CA LYS A 135 -2.63 -16.96 1.62
C LYS A 135 -3.63 -17.41 2.70
N ASP A 136 -4.69 -18.11 2.29
CA ASP A 136 -5.72 -18.62 3.20
C ASP A 136 -5.41 -19.98 3.83
N SER A 137 -4.25 -20.57 3.53
CA SER A 137 -3.87 -21.84 4.13
C SER A 137 -3.51 -21.71 5.61
N TRP A 138 -3.70 -22.80 6.36
CA TRP A 138 -3.25 -22.89 7.75
C TRP A 138 -1.75 -22.57 7.88
N LEU A 139 -0.93 -23.05 6.94
CA LEU A 139 0.50 -22.79 6.92
C LEU A 139 0.80 -21.29 6.80
N ALA A 140 0.16 -20.57 5.88
CA ALA A 140 0.38 -19.13 5.74
C ALA A 140 0.00 -18.35 7.01
N ARG A 141 -1.08 -18.73 7.69
CA ARG A 141 -1.58 -18.05 8.89
C ARG A 141 -0.78 -18.40 10.16
N ASN A 142 -0.30 -19.63 10.30
CA ASN A 142 0.30 -20.15 11.54
C ASN A 142 1.78 -20.53 11.43
N HIS A 143 2.47 -20.13 10.37
CA HIS A 143 3.88 -20.50 10.16
C HIS A 143 4.81 -20.06 11.28
N LEU A 144 4.59 -18.93 11.95
CA LEU A 144 5.44 -18.52 13.07
C LEU A 144 5.34 -19.51 14.25
N TYR A 145 4.14 -20.03 14.55
CA TYR A 145 3.96 -21.07 15.56
C TYR A 145 4.63 -22.38 15.16
N LEU A 146 4.49 -22.78 13.88
CA LEU A 146 5.19 -23.95 13.35
C LEU A 146 6.72 -23.79 13.49
N GLN A 147 7.26 -22.66 13.07
CA GLN A 147 8.70 -22.38 13.16
C GLN A 147 9.19 -22.36 14.61
N PHE A 148 8.44 -21.74 15.51
CA PHE A 148 8.77 -21.73 16.94
C PHE A 148 8.68 -23.14 17.54
N GLY A 149 7.67 -23.93 17.16
CA GLY A 149 7.54 -25.33 17.58
C GLY A 149 8.70 -26.21 17.08
N LEU A 150 9.13 -26.02 15.83
CA LEU A 150 10.30 -26.71 15.27
C LEU A 150 11.59 -26.28 15.96
N LEU A 151 11.74 -24.99 16.31
CA LEU A 151 12.86 -24.50 17.10
C LEU A 151 12.87 -25.13 18.49
N TYR A 152 11.73 -25.12 19.19
CA TYR A 152 11.55 -25.73 20.50
C TYR A 152 11.88 -27.22 20.48
N LEU A 153 11.35 -27.97 19.51
CA LEU A 153 11.64 -29.39 19.34
C LEU A 153 13.13 -29.62 19.04
N GLY A 154 13.72 -28.80 18.17
CA GLY A 154 15.15 -28.84 17.86
C GLY A 154 16.02 -28.59 19.09
N LEU A 155 15.66 -27.66 19.98
CA LEU A 155 16.36 -27.41 21.23
C LEU A 155 16.19 -28.56 22.25
N CYS A 156 15.01 -29.18 22.31
CA CYS A 156 14.82 -30.38 23.11
C CYS A 156 15.72 -31.52 22.62
N LEU A 157 15.69 -31.81 21.31
CA LEU A 157 16.53 -32.82 20.67
C LEU A 157 18.02 -32.52 20.88
N ARG A 158 18.40 -31.23 20.84
CA ARG A 158 19.76 -30.78 21.11
C ARG A 158 20.25 -31.20 22.49
N ILE A 159 19.48 -30.89 23.54
CA ILE A 159 19.86 -31.23 24.92
C ILE A 159 19.82 -32.75 25.18
N LEU A 160 18.88 -33.45 24.55
CA LEU A 160 18.65 -34.86 24.78
C LEU A 160 19.66 -35.76 24.06
N ILE A 161 19.99 -35.45 22.79
CA ILE A 161 20.71 -36.37 21.91
C ILE A 161 21.77 -35.67 21.02
N LEU A 162 21.44 -34.55 20.36
CA LEU A 162 22.29 -34.00 19.28
C LEU A 162 23.58 -33.31 19.76
N ASN A 163 23.71 -33.02 21.06
CA ASN A 163 24.87 -32.32 21.58
C ASN A 163 26.11 -33.22 21.60
N SER A 164 25.99 -34.48 22.06
CA SER A 164 27.16 -35.35 22.24
C SER A 164 27.32 -36.43 21.18
N ASP A 165 26.25 -36.85 20.50
CA ASP A 165 26.35 -37.85 19.42
C ASP A 165 26.61 -37.19 18.06
N ARG A 166 27.86 -37.32 17.58
CA ARG A 166 28.31 -36.77 16.30
C ARG A 166 27.55 -37.36 15.10
N LEU A 167 27.25 -38.65 15.11
CA LEU A 167 26.62 -39.32 13.98
C LEU A 167 25.17 -38.86 13.84
N ILE A 168 24.46 -38.78 14.96
CA ILE A 168 23.08 -38.31 14.98
C ILE A 168 23.02 -36.84 14.58
N LEU A 169 23.95 -36.00 15.05
CA LEU A 169 24.06 -34.61 14.59
C LEU A 169 24.27 -34.52 13.07
N GLY A 170 25.18 -35.32 12.51
CA GLY A 170 25.43 -35.38 11.07
C GLY A 170 24.19 -35.77 10.27
N ILE A 171 23.48 -36.83 10.69
CA ILE A 171 22.23 -37.29 10.07
C ILE A 171 21.14 -36.20 10.17
N PHE A 172 21.01 -35.55 11.33
CA PHE A 172 20.04 -34.49 11.53
C PHE A 172 20.27 -33.28 10.61
N LEU A 173 21.53 -32.88 10.41
CA LEU A 173 21.89 -31.80 9.48
C LEU A 173 21.60 -32.18 8.03
N LEU A 174 21.95 -33.40 7.61
CA LEU A 174 21.62 -33.91 6.27
C LEU A 174 20.11 -33.97 6.03
N LEU A 175 19.33 -34.47 7.01
CA LEU A 175 17.88 -34.50 6.94
C LEU A 175 17.31 -33.08 6.79
N THR A 176 17.83 -32.11 7.55
CA THR A 176 17.42 -30.70 7.45
C THR A 176 17.68 -30.14 6.05
N ILE A 177 18.83 -30.46 5.44
CA ILE A 177 19.16 -30.09 4.06
C ILE A 177 18.17 -30.73 3.08
N SER A 178 17.90 -32.03 3.21
CA SER A 178 16.94 -32.74 2.37
C SER A 178 15.53 -32.13 2.46
N CYS A 179 15.06 -31.81 3.67
CA CYS A 179 13.78 -31.13 3.87
C CYS A 179 13.75 -29.74 3.23
N ALA A 180 14.83 -28.97 3.33
CA ALA A 180 14.91 -27.64 2.70
C ALA A 180 14.84 -27.71 1.17
N ILE A 181 15.53 -28.69 0.55
CA ILE A 181 15.45 -28.96 -0.88
C ILE A 181 14.04 -29.43 -1.27
N ALA A 182 13.44 -30.33 -0.50
CA ALA A 182 12.08 -30.81 -0.75
C ALA A 182 11.05 -29.68 -0.72
N VAL A 183 11.14 -28.77 0.26
CA VAL A 183 10.25 -27.60 0.32
C VAL A 183 10.48 -26.65 -0.87
N GLY A 184 11.73 -26.44 -1.30
CA GLY A 184 12.04 -25.65 -2.50
C GLY A 184 11.54 -26.27 -3.82
N TYR A 185 11.36 -27.59 -3.84
CA TYR A 185 10.70 -28.30 -4.93
C TYR A 185 9.18 -28.11 -4.87
N LEU A 186 8.58 -28.25 -3.69
CA LEU A 186 7.13 -28.18 -3.48
C LEU A 186 6.55 -26.78 -3.66
N TYR A 187 7.27 -25.73 -3.24
CA TYR A 187 6.80 -24.36 -3.23
C TYR A 187 7.81 -23.39 -3.85
N GLY A 188 7.32 -22.43 -4.62
CA GLY A 188 8.12 -21.37 -5.24
C GLY A 188 8.71 -20.36 -4.26
N GLY A 189 9.70 -19.60 -4.73
CA GLY A 189 10.38 -18.57 -3.92
C GLY A 189 11.23 -19.14 -2.79
N LYS A 190 11.47 -18.35 -1.74
CA LYS A 190 12.23 -18.74 -0.54
C LYS A 190 11.30 -19.34 0.53
N SER A 191 10.47 -20.31 0.15
CA SER A 191 9.40 -20.83 1.01
C SER A 191 9.91 -21.57 2.26
N TRP A 192 11.01 -22.32 2.17
CA TRP A 192 11.64 -22.96 3.35
C TRP A 192 11.98 -21.91 4.40
N CYS A 193 12.73 -20.92 3.97
CA CYS A 193 13.18 -19.78 4.75
C CYS A 193 12.03 -19.01 5.39
N GLN A 194 10.92 -18.81 4.68
CA GLN A 194 9.77 -18.03 5.13
C GLN A 194 8.81 -18.79 6.05
N TYR A 195 8.54 -20.07 5.77
CA TYR A 195 7.44 -20.81 6.42
C TYR A 195 7.89 -21.97 7.34
N PHE A 196 9.08 -22.53 7.14
CA PHE A 196 9.48 -23.78 7.82
C PHE A 196 10.77 -23.67 8.64
N CYS A 197 11.69 -22.79 8.26
CA CYS A 197 13.02 -22.74 8.86
C CYS A 197 12.96 -22.48 10.39
N PRO A 198 13.47 -23.39 11.24
CA PRO A 198 13.46 -23.22 12.70
C PRO A 198 14.36 -22.08 13.18
N MET A 199 15.26 -21.57 12.32
CA MET A 199 16.10 -20.39 12.62
C MET A 199 15.38 -19.06 12.31
N SER A 200 14.24 -19.08 11.60
CA SER A 200 13.46 -17.87 11.27
C SER A 200 13.00 -17.08 12.53
N PRO A 201 12.50 -17.72 13.61
CA PRO A 201 12.20 -17.06 14.88
C PRO A 201 13.39 -16.27 15.45
N VAL A 202 14.57 -16.92 15.51
CA VAL A 202 15.82 -16.32 16.01
C VAL A 202 16.25 -15.15 15.13
N GLN A 203 16.19 -15.36 13.81
CA GLN A 203 16.46 -14.32 12.83
C GLN A 203 15.57 -13.10 13.04
N LYS A 204 14.26 -13.28 13.20
CA LYS A 204 13.32 -12.17 13.43
C LYS A 204 13.65 -11.38 14.70
N ILE A 205 13.93 -12.08 15.79
CA ILE A 205 14.19 -11.45 17.08
C ILE A 205 15.45 -10.60 17.07
N PHE A 206 16.54 -11.09 16.50
CA PHE A 206 17.82 -10.37 16.49
C PHE A 206 18.00 -9.41 15.33
N SER A 207 17.18 -9.48 14.27
CA SER A 207 17.39 -8.65 13.07
C SER A 207 16.25 -7.70 12.70
N GLU A 208 15.07 -7.81 13.31
CA GLU A 208 13.97 -6.85 13.16
C GLU A 208 14.01 -5.79 14.29
N PRO A 209 13.68 -4.51 14.01
CA PRO A 209 13.32 -3.95 12.70
C PRO A 209 14.52 -3.83 11.75
N ARG A 210 15.74 -3.75 12.29
CA ARG A 210 16.99 -3.71 11.51
C ARG A 210 18.19 -4.15 12.35
N GLY A 211 19.21 -4.68 11.68
CA GLY A 211 20.55 -4.82 12.26
C GLY A 211 21.31 -3.49 12.28
N VAL A 212 22.45 -3.45 12.99
CA VAL A 212 23.28 -2.24 13.13
C VAL A 212 23.75 -1.70 11.77
N LEU A 213 24.15 -2.57 10.85
CA LEU A 213 24.68 -2.20 9.53
C LEU A 213 23.74 -2.54 8.36
N ASN A 214 22.46 -2.79 8.67
CA ASN A 214 21.48 -3.20 7.66
C ASN A 214 21.13 -2.05 6.70
N SER A 215 20.84 -2.37 5.44
CA SER A 215 20.37 -1.37 4.48
C SER A 215 18.88 -1.07 4.65
N GLN A 216 18.45 0.12 4.21
CA GLN A 216 17.05 0.54 4.29
C GLN A 216 16.38 0.36 2.92
N ALA A 217 15.31 -0.44 2.87
CA ALA A 217 14.65 -0.82 1.61
C ALA A 217 13.65 0.22 1.07
N HIS A 218 13.26 1.19 1.90
CA HIS A 218 12.33 2.26 1.56
C HIS A 218 13.04 3.55 1.11
N PHE A 219 14.37 3.61 1.20
CA PHE A 219 15.18 4.70 0.66
C PHE A 219 15.70 4.36 -0.74
N GLY A 220 15.44 5.25 -1.71
CA GLY A 220 16.00 5.20 -3.06
C GLY A 220 14.95 4.98 -4.14
N ASP A 221 15.14 5.66 -5.28
CA ASP A 221 14.22 5.62 -6.40
C ASP A 221 14.11 4.24 -7.03
N ARG A 222 12.89 3.70 -7.04
CA ARG A 222 12.46 2.54 -7.86
C ARG A 222 13.50 1.40 -7.88
N GLN A 223 14.13 1.12 -6.74
CA GLN A 223 15.09 0.03 -6.65
C GLN A 223 14.36 -1.28 -6.87
N THR A 224 14.46 -1.79 -8.10
CA THR A 224 13.91 -3.11 -8.46
C THR A 224 14.55 -4.24 -7.64
N ILE A 225 15.69 -3.97 -7.00
CA ILE A 225 16.42 -4.90 -6.16
C ILE A 225 16.75 -4.24 -4.82
N THR A 226 16.23 -4.80 -3.74
CA THR A 226 16.42 -4.35 -2.35
C THR A 226 16.81 -5.53 -1.48
N GLN A 227 17.54 -5.26 -0.39
CA GLN A 227 17.90 -6.20 0.68
C GLN A 227 18.21 -7.64 0.17
N SER A 228 17.62 -8.69 0.75
CA SER A 228 17.91 -10.08 0.42
C SER A 228 16.88 -10.69 -0.53
N MET A 229 16.22 -9.88 -1.37
CA MET A 229 15.18 -10.37 -2.27
C MET A 229 15.68 -11.46 -3.23
N CYS A 230 14.74 -12.17 -3.86
CA CYS A 230 15.09 -13.15 -4.88
C CYS A 230 15.70 -12.44 -6.10
N ARG A 231 16.91 -12.84 -6.51
CA ARG A 231 17.68 -12.24 -7.61
C ARG A 231 18.11 -13.30 -8.61
N THR A 232 18.37 -12.87 -9.84
CA THR A 232 19.04 -13.65 -10.89
C THR A 232 20.04 -12.77 -11.62
N ILE A 233 20.98 -13.37 -12.32
CA ILE A 233 21.85 -12.68 -13.27
C ILE A 233 21.27 -12.91 -14.67
N GLY A 234 21.05 -11.85 -15.43
CA GLY A 234 20.61 -11.94 -16.83
C GLY A 234 21.80 -12.13 -17.78
N ASP A 235 21.52 -12.36 -19.06
CA ASP A 235 22.54 -12.65 -20.09
C ASP A 235 23.60 -11.55 -20.26
N GLU A 236 23.25 -10.31 -19.92
CA GLU A 236 24.15 -9.14 -19.95
C GLU A 236 25.03 -9.01 -18.68
N GLY A 237 25.00 -9.99 -17.78
CA GLY A 237 25.72 -9.96 -16.49
C GLY A 237 25.12 -9.00 -15.44
N LYS A 238 23.99 -8.34 -15.74
CA LYS A 238 23.28 -7.46 -14.81
C LYS A 238 22.30 -8.22 -13.92
N GLU A 239 22.21 -7.81 -12.66
CA GLU A 239 21.23 -8.34 -11.71
C GLU A 239 19.80 -7.96 -12.09
N GLN A 240 18.88 -8.90 -11.91
CA GLN A 240 17.45 -8.72 -12.11
C GLN A 240 16.69 -9.34 -10.95
N SER A 241 15.54 -8.75 -10.60
CA SER A 241 14.65 -9.34 -9.62
C SER A 241 14.09 -10.65 -10.17
N ALA A 242 14.06 -11.66 -9.32
CA ALA A 242 13.48 -12.96 -9.59
C ALA A 242 12.36 -13.26 -8.59
N CYS A 243 11.67 -12.21 -8.13
CA CYS A 243 10.54 -12.30 -7.20
C CYS A 243 9.36 -13.03 -7.85
N VAL A 244 8.73 -13.93 -7.11
CA VAL A 244 7.51 -14.66 -7.52
C VAL A 244 6.29 -14.25 -6.69
N ALA A 245 6.39 -13.20 -5.87
CA ALA A 245 5.35 -12.73 -4.95
C ALA A 245 4.77 -13.86 -4.08
N CYS A 246 5.64 -14.68 -3.47
CA CYS A 246 5.25 -15.83 -2.65
C CYS A 246 4.62 -15.47 -1.30
N ASN A 247 4.93 -14.29 -0.75
CA ASN A 247 4.41 -13.78 0.51
C ASN A 247 4.32 -12.25 0.45
N SER A 248 3.38 -11.67 1.21
CA SER A 248 3.24 -10.21 1.35
C SER A 248 2.71 -9.89 2.76
N PRO A 249 3.39 -9.03 3.54
CA PRO A 249 4.69 -8.41 3.26
C PRO A 249 5.86 -9.42 3.28
N CYS A 250 6.83 -9.26 2.39
CA CYS A 250 8.01 -10.12 2.32
C CYS A 250 9.23 -9.51 3.03
N ILE A 251 9.74 -10.19 4.07
CA ILE A 251 10.90 -9.78 4.86
C ILE A 251 12.20 -9.65 4.04
N ASP A 252 12.32 -10.40 2.94
CA ASP A 252 13.49 -10.33 2.05
C ASP A 252 13.47 -9.07 1.15
N ILE A 253 12.31 -8.42 0.97
CA ILE A 253 12.16 -7.19 0.16
C ILE A 253 12.27 -5.96 1.06
N ASP A 254 11.54 -5.97 2.18
CA ASP A 254 11.56 -4.90 3.17
C ASP A 254 11.32 -5.48 4.57
N ALA A 255 12.41 -5.74 5.28
CA ALA A 255 12.37 -6.31 6.62
C ALA A 255 11.65 -5.39 7.63
N GLU A 256 11.78 -4.07 7.48
CA GLU A 256 11.19 -3.10 8.39
C GLU A 256 9.67 -3.00 8.17
N ARG A 257 9.21 -3.03 6.92
CA ARG A 257 7.77 -3.17 6.61
C ARG A 257 7.16 -4.41 7.24
N SER A 258 7.82 -5.56 7.05
CA SER A 258 7.35 -6.85 7.56
C SER A 258 7.30 -6.90 9.10
N TYR A 259 8.12 -6.09 9.77
CA TYR A 259 8.08 -5.90 11.20
C TYR A 259 6.87 -5.07 11.64
N TRP A 260 6.72 -3.85 11.09
CA TRP A 260 5.64 -2.93 11.48
C TRP A 260 4.25 -3.50 11.15
N ASP A 261 4.04 -4.05 9.95
CA ASP A 261 2.77 -4.69 9.55
C ASP A 261 2.39 -5.90 10.44
N GLY A 262 3.37 -6.47 11.15
CA GLY A 262 3.18 -7.65 12.00
C GLY A 262 3.12 -7.35 13.50
N ILE A 263 3.57 -6.17 13.95
CA ILE A 263 3.98 -5.95 15.35
C ILE A 263 2.86 -6.23 16.37
N THR A 264 1.62 -5.89 16.00
CA THR A 264 0.43 -6.03 16.85
C THR A 264 -0.14 -7.45 16.90
N LYS A 265 0.32 -8.36 16.04
CA LYS A 265 -0.20 -9.72 15.94
C LYS A 265 0.18 -10.58 17.15
N VAL A 266 -0.70 -11.51 17.50
CA VAL A 266 -0.55 -12.37 18.69
C VAL A 266 0.64 -13.33 18.56
N ASP A 267 0.92 -13.80 17.35
CA ASP A 267 2.07 -14.65 17.03
C ASP A 267 3.41 -13.95 17.27
N ARG A 268 3.52 -12.65 16.93
CA ARG A 268 4.70 -11.82 17.24
C ARG A 268 4.91 -11.65 18.74
N LYS A 269 3.84 -11.39 19.50
CA LYS A 269 3.94 -11.31 20.97
C LYS A 269 4.46 -12.60 21.58
N PHE A 270 3.89 -13.73 21.15
CA PHE A 270 4.34 -15.05 21.59
C PHE A 270 5.80 -15.29 21.24
N LEU A 271 6.22 -14.93 20.02
CA LEU A 271 7.60 -15.04 19.57
C LEU A 271 8.58 -14.27 20.47
N TYR A 272 8.39 -12.96 20.65
CA TYR A 272 9.36 -12.13 21.39
C TYR A 272 9.39 -12.46 22.89
N TYR A 273 8.23 -12.57 23.54
CA TYR A 273 8.19 -12.86 24.97
C TYR A 273 8.55 -14.31 25.27
N GLY A 274 8.03 -15.26 24.48
CA GLY A 274 8.29 -16.68 24.69
C GLY A 274 9.75 -17.07 24.41
N TYR A 275 10.40 -16.45 23.42
CA TYR A 275 11.79 -16.73 23.10
C TYR A 275 12.76 -16.33 24.21
N LEU A 276 12.53 -15.20 24.90
CA LEU A 276 13.35 -14.80 26.04
C LEU A 276 13.37 -15.92 27.11
N GLY A 277 12.19 -16.45 27.43
CA GLY A 277 12.06 -17.61 28.31
C GLY A 277 12.70 -18.87 27.74
N LEU A 278 12.56 -19.13 26.44
CA LEU A 278 13.17 -20.29 25.79
C LEU A 278 14.70 -20.28 25.93
N VAL A 279 15.34 -19.12 25.71
CA VAL A 279 16.79 -18.94 25.87
C VAL A 279 17.20 -19.13 27.34
N ALA A 280 16.45 -18.53 28.27
CA ALA A 280 16.70 -18.69 29.71
C ALA A 280 16.62 -20.17 30.14
N GLY A 281 15.54 -20.85 29.78
CA GLY A 281 15.32 -22.27 30.08
C GLY A 281 16.38 -23.17 29.46
N PHE A 282 16.85 -22.87 28.25
CA PHE A 282 17.89 -23.64 27.56
C PHE A 282 19.20 -23.68 28.37
N PHE A 283 19.68 -22.54 28.84
CA PHE A 283 20.94 -22.49 29.61
C PHE A 283 20.75 -22.93 31.06
N ILE A 284 19.68 -22.50 31.72
CA ILE A 284 19.37 -22.85 33.12
C ILE A 284 19.15 -24.36 33.29
N TYR A 285 18.63 -25.05 32.27
CA TYR A 285 18.46 -26.50 32.34
C TYR A 285 19.77 -27.23 32.65
N SER A 286 20.91 -26.76 32.13
CA SER A 286 22.21 -27.39 32.40
C SER A 286 22.55 -27.36 33.90
N TYR A 287 22.22 -26.25 34.58
CA TYR A 287 22.35 -26.14 36.03
C TYR A 287 21.33 -27.03 36.76
N LEU A 288 20.07 -27.03 36.33
CA LEU A 288 19.03 -27.88 36.93
C LEU A 288 19.33 -29.38 36.78
N TYR A 289 20.07 -29.77 35.74
CA TYR A 289 20.48 -31.15 35.50
C TYR A 289 21.73 -31.55 36.29
N ALA A 290 22.78 -30.72 36.31
CA ALA A 290 24.06 -31.05 36.92
C ALA A 290 24.20 -30.62 38.39
N GLY A 291 23.49 -29.57 38.82
CA GLY A 291 23.58 -28.93 40.13
C GLY A 291 24.65 -27.85 40.26
N ASN A 292 25.41 -27.56 39.20
CA ASN A 292 26.47 -26.57 39.17
C ASN A 292 26.61 -25.98 37.74
N TRP A 293 27.40 -24.90 37.62
CA TRP A 293 27.70 -24.28 36.32
C TRP A 293 28.94 -24.86 35.63
N ASP A 294 29.80 -25.58 36.37
CA ASP A 294 31.03 -26.16 35.86
C ASP A 294 30.75 -27.12 34.71
N TYR A 295 29.66 -27.91 34.78
CA TYR A 295 29.22 -28.78 33.70
C TYR A 295 28.95 -28.06 32.37
N TYR A 296 28.37 -26.85 32.42
CA TYR A 296 28.08 -26.11 31.21
C TYR A 296 29.32 -25.37 30.68
N PHE A 297 30.08 -24.73 31.56
CA PHE A 297 31.25 -23.93 31.19
C PHE A 297 32.45 -24.77 30.72
N SER A 298 32.60 -26.00 31.22
CA SER A 298 33.60 -26.97 30.73
C SER A 298 33.34 -27.42 29.28
N GLY A 299 32.09 -27.35 28.80
CA GLY A 299 31.74 -27.83 27.46
C GLY A 299 31.45 -29.33 27.38
N ASN A 300 31.46 -30.05 28.51
CA ASN A 300 31.27 -31.51 28.59
C ASN A 300 29.94 -31.97 27.99
N TRP A 301 28.92 -31.12 28.06
CA TRP A 301 27.63 -31.36 27.42
C TRP A 301 27.71 -31.65 25.92
N ALA A 302 28.77 -31.21 25.22
CA ALA A 302 28.96 -31.36 23.78
C ALA A 302 29.73 -32.63 23.36
N HIS A 303 30.23 -33.41 24.31
CA HIS A 303 31.05 -34.60 24.03
C HIS A 303 30.91 -35.71 25.09
N GLN A 304 29.88 -35.63 25.94
CA GLN A 304 29.59 -36.68 26.92
C GLN A 304 29.18 -38.00 26.24
N ASP A 305 29.91 -39.07 26.54
CA ASP A 305 29.58 -40.41 26.08
C ASP A 305 28.26 -40.95 26.64
N GLY A 306 27.55 -41.75 25.83
CA GLY A 306 26.39 -42.50 26.27
C GLY A 306 25.16 -41.67 26.66
N GLN A 307 25.04 -40.43 26.21
CA GLN A 307 23.92 -39.53 26.57
C GLN A 307 22.54 -40.12 26.26
N ILE A 308 22.40 -40.95 25.21
CA ILE A 308 21.16 -41.66 24.87
C ILE A 308 20.72 -42.62 25.98
N LEU A 309 21.68 -43.27 26.65
CA LEU A 309 21.40 -44.18 27.76
C LEU A 309 20.89 -43.42 28.99
N THR A 310 21.16 -42.11 29.07
CA THR A 310 20.73 -41.25 30.19
C THR A 310 19.34 -40.64 30.00
N LEU A 311 18.64 -40.91 28.90
CA LEU A 311 17.33 -40.29 28.59
C LEU A 311 16.25 -40.57 29.65
N PHE A 312 16.28 -41.76 30.26
CA PHE A 312 15.34 -42.18 31.29
C PHE A 312 15.85 -41.94 32.72
N ASN A 313 17.10 -41.48 32.86
CA ASN A 313 17.67 -41.13 34.16
C ASN A 313 17.02 -39.83 34.70
N PRO A 314 17.12 -39.58 36.02
CA PRO A 314 16.71 -38.33 36.64
C PRO A 314 17.23 -37.11 35.88
N GLY A 315 16.32 -36.29 35.38
CA GLY A 315 16.62 -35.09 34.59
C GLY A 315 16.82 -33.83 35.42
N PHE A 316 16.58 -33.90 36.72
CA PHE A 316 16.74 -32.79 37.66
C PHE A 316 17.55 -33.22 38.88
N TYR A 317 18.45 -32.34 39.30
CA TYR A 317 19.28 -32.48 40.49
C TYR A 317 19.27 -31.14 41.23
N ILE A 318 18.45 -31.07 42.29
CA ILE A 318 18.17 -29.83 43.01
C ILE A 318 18.44 -30.07 44.50
N PHE A 319 19.16 -29.16 45.15
CA PHE A 319 19.52 -29.25 46.58
C PHE A 319 20.19 -30.58 46.98
N GLY A 320 21.03 -31.13 46.09
CA GLY A 320 21.73 -32.39 46.33
C GLY A 320 20.90 -33.65 46.12
N ASN A 321 19.64 -33.54 45.67
CA ASN A 321 18.75 -34.68 45.45
C ASN A 321 18.37 -34.81 43.96
N SER A 322 18.46 -36.04 43.45
CA SER A 322 17.96 -36.40 42.12
C SER A 322 16.44 -36.57 42.16
N ILE A 323 15.71 -35.78 41.38
CA ILE A 323 14.25 -35.87 41.29
C ILE A 323 13.91 -36.92 40.22
N PRO A 324 13.02 -37.90 40.48
CA PRO A 324 12.72 -39.02 39.58
C PRO A 324 11.83 -38.62 38.39
N ILE A 325 12.10 -37.47 37.76
CA ILE A 325 11.49 -37.08 36.48
C ILE A 325 12.52 -37.36 35.39
N PRO A 326 12.23 -38.26 34.43
CA PRO A 326 13.14 -38.59 33.34
C PRO A 326 13.58 -37.37 32.53
N LYS A 327 14.84 -37.37 32.05
CA LYS A 327 15.41 -36.31 31.19
C LYS A 327 14.51 -35.97 29.99
N ILE A 328 13.94 -36.98 29.33
CA ILE A 328 13.02 -36.82 28.19
C ILE A 328 11.77 -35.98 28.51
N VAL A 329 11.33 -35.94 29.76
CA VAL A 329 10.22 -35.11 30.24
C VAL A 329 10.72 -33.80 30.87
N ALA A 330 11.82 -33.87 31.64
CA ALA A 330 12.39 -32.73 32.34
C ALA A 330 12.81 -31.60 31.38
N VAL A 331 13.42 -31.94 30.24
CA VAL A 331 13.85 -30.97 29.21
C VAL A 331 12.67 -30.19 28.64
N PRO A 332 11.67 -30.82 27.99
CA PRO A 332 10.55 -30.09 27.41
C PRO A 332 9.75 -29.33 28.47
N LEU A 333 9.58 -29.90 29.67
CA LEU A 333 8.88 -29.24 30.77
C LEU A 333 9.59 -27.95 31.20
N THR A 334 10.91 -27.98 31.33
CA THR A 334 11.71 -26.80 31.69
C THR A 334 11.58 -25.74 30.60
N LEU A 335 11.83 -26.09 29.34
CA LEU A 335 11.75 -25.14 28.24
C LEU A 335 10.35 -24.53 28.12
N ALA A 336 9.29 -25.35 28.20
CA ALA A 336 7.92 -24.90 28.12
C ALA A 336 7.54 -24.00 29.31
N GLY A 337 7.94 -24.38 30.53
CA GLY A 337 7.70 -23.60 31.74
C GLY A 337 8.33 -22.21 31.69
N PHE A 338 9.60 -22.12 31.28
CA PHE A 338 10.28 -20.84 31.12
C PHE A 338 9.69 -20.01 29.96
N THR A 339 9.40 -20.62 28.80
CA THR A 339 8.74 -19.95 27.68
C THR A 339 7.38 -19.37 28.08
N TYR A 340 6.54 -20.16 28.72
CA TYR A 340 5.20 -19.72 29.16
C TYR A 340 5.28 -18.67 30.26
N GLY A 341 6.17 -18.85 31.25
CA GLY A 341 6.39 -17.88 32.31
C GLY A 341 6.85 -16.52 31.77
N SER A 342 7.80 -16.52 30.82
CA SER A 342 8.28 -15.30 30.18
C SER A 342 7.21 -14.63 29.30
N TYR A 343 6.38 -15.43 28.61
CA TYR A 343 5.23 -14.93 27.86
C TYR A 343 4.23 -14.19 28.77
N LEU A 344 3.85 -14.80 29.89
CA LEU A 344 2.95 -14.16 30.87
C LEU A 344 3.56 -12.89 31.47
N LEU A 345 4.86 -12.93 31.80
CA LEU A 345 5.59 -11.77 32.32
C LEU A 345 5.61 -10.63 31.31
N GLY A 346 5.93 -10.90 30.04
CA GLY A 346 5.93 -9.91 28.96
C GLY A 346 4.57 -9.24 28.78
N MET A 347 3.48 -10.02 28.78
CA MET A 347 2.12 -9.47 28.72
C MET A 347 1.78 -8.60 29.93
N LYS A 348 2.22 -8.99 31.14
CA LYS A 348 2.00 -8.20 32.36
C LYS A 348 2.78 -6.89 32.32
N LEU A 349 4.04 -6.92 31.89
CA LEU A 349 4.90 -5.75 31.72
C LEU A 349 4.33 -4.78 30.67
N GLU A 350 3.81 -5.28 29.54
CA GLU A 350 3.14 -4.46 28.52
C GLU A 350 1.95 -3.69 29.11
N LYS A 351 1.08 -4.38 29.86
CA LYS A 351 -0.08 -3.75 30.51
C LYS A 351 0.34 -2.74 31.57
N MET A 352 1.33 -3.08 32.41
CA MET A 352 1.85 -2.18 33.45
C MET A 352 2.49 -0.93 32.85
N TYR A 353 3.28 -1.09 31.79
CA TYR A 353 3.94 0.03 31.11
C TYR A 353 2.92 0.96 30.44
N LYS A 354 1.91 0.40 29.77
CA LYS A 354 0.79 1.18 29.22
C LYS A 354 0.05 1.97 30.30
N ALA A 355 -0.28 1.33 31.43
CA ALA A 355 -0.95 2.01 32.55
C ALA A 355 -0.09 3.13 33.16
N HIS A 356 1.22 2.93 33.27
CA HIS A 356 2.16 3.93 33.77
C HIS A 356 2.26 5.16 32.86
N LEU A 357 2.31 4.96 31.54
CA LEU A 357 2.34 6.05 30.56
C LEU A 357 1.05 6.88 30.58
N LEU A 358 -0.11 6.21 30.67
CA LEU A 358 -1.40 6.88 30.79
C LEU A 358 -1.49 7.75 32.06
N ARG A 359 -0.97 7.27 33.20
CA ARG A 359 -0.90 8.05 34.44
C ARG A 359 -0.01 9.30 34.33
N LYS A 360 1.00 9.28 33.45
CA LYS A 360 1.88 10.42 33.17
C LYS A 360 1.36 11.35 32.06
N GLY A 361 0.15 11.13 31.56
CA GLY A 361 -0.45 11.93 30.49
C GLY A 361 0.25 11.78 29.13
N ARG A 362 1.06 10.73 28.93
CA ARG A 362 1.73 10.46 27.64
C ARG A 362 0.92 9.46 26.82
N PHE A 363 0.35 9.93 25.72
CA PHE A 363 -0.36 9.08 24.76
C PHE A 363 0.64 8.54 23.74
N ILE A 364 0.98 7.26 23.84
CA ILE A 364 1.87 6.55 22.92
C ILE A 364 1.06 5.44 22.24
N SER A 365 1.28 5.24 20.93
CA SER A 365 0.60 4.18 20.18
C SER A 365 0.93 2.79 20.71
N GLN A 366 0.02 1.83 20.51
CA GLN A 366 0.23 0.45 20.96
C GLN A 366 1.43 -0.21 20.27
N GLU A 367 1.64 0.10 19.00
CA GLU A 367 2.79 -0.36 18.19
C GLU A 367 4.10 0.09 18.83
N GLN A 368 4.19 1.36 19.24
CA GLN A 368 5.40 1.91 19.86
C GLN A 368 5.70 1.28 21.24
N ILE A 369 4.66 1.03 22.04
CA ILE A 369 4.80 0.31 23.32
C ILE A 369 5.37 -1.09 23.10
N GLN A 370 4.80 -1.83 22.14
CA GLN A 370 5.26 -3.18 21.83
C GLN A 370 6.67 -3.17 21.26
N HIS A 371 6.99 -2.19 20.41
CA HIS A 371 8.32 -2.01 19.85
C HIS A 371 9.39 -1.86 20.94
N GLN A 372 9.15 -0.99 21.92
CA GLN A 372 10.10 -0.76 23.02
C GLN A 372 10.31 -2.02 23.87
N ILE A 373 9.24 -2.74 24.18
CA ILE A 373 9.33 -3.97 24.97
C ILE A 373 10.00 -5.09 24.17
N PHE A 374 9.67 -5.26 22.88
CA PHE A 374 10.33 -6.24 22.02
C PHE A 374 11.82 -5.95 21.89
N THR A 375 12.20 -4.67 21.73
CA THR A 375 13.60 -4.23 21.68
C THR A 375 14.32 -4.56 22.98
N LEU A 376 13.68 -4.32 24.14
CA LEU A 376 14.22 -4.71 25.44
C LEU A 376 14.36 -6.24 25.57
N CYS A 377 13.35 -7.02 25.16
CA CYS A 377 13.41 -8.48 25.16
C CYS A 377 14.58 -8.99 24.30
N THR A 378 14.77 -8.45 23.10
CA THR A 378 15.91 -8.79 22.24
C THR A 378 17.24 -8.45 22.90
N PHE A 379 17.36 -7.26 23.49
CA PHE A 379 18.57 -6.82 24.19
C PHE A 379 18.92 -7.76 25.35
N VAL A 380 17.95 -8.10 26.21
CA VAL A 380 18.15 -9.01 27.33
C VAL A 380 18.45 -10.42 26.83
N ALA A 381 17.73 -10.92 25.83
CA ALA A 381 17.96 -12.25 25.25
C ALA A 381 19.36 -12.36 24.62
N PHE A 382 19.83 -11.31 23.94
CA PHE A 382 21.17 -11.29 23.34
C PHE A 382 22.26 -11.34 24.42
N ASN A 383 22.20 -10.46 25.40
CA ASN A 383 23.20 -10.42 26.46
C ASN A 383 23.18 -11.71 27.30
N PHE A 384 21.99 -12.19 27.67
CA PHE A 384 21.86 -13.45 28.39
C PHE A 384 22.40 -14.63 27.57
N PHE A 385 22.15 -14.67 26.26
CA PHE A 385 22.69 -15.71 25.38
C PHE A 385 24.22 -15.72 25.41
N PHE A 386 24.88 -14.55 25.31
CA PHE A 386 26.34 -14.47 25.27
C PHE A 386 27.04 -14.57 26.62
N ILE A 387 26.32 -14.55 27.75
CA ILE A 387 26.89 -14.96 29.06
C ILE A 387 27.32 -16.44 29.00
N PHE A 388 26.54 -17.27 28.32
CA PHE A 388 26.74 -18.72 28.27
C PHE A 388 27.30 -19.21 26.92
N ALA A 389 26.90 -18.59 25.81
CA ALA A 389 27.33 -18.99 24.49
C ALA A 389 28.83 -18.75 24.28
N ALA A 390 29.48 -19.63 23.52
CA ALA A 390 30.92 -19.59 23.22
C ALA A 390 31.89 -19.67 24.42
N ARG A 391 31.37 -19.79 25.66
CA ARG A 391 32.19 -19.77 26.89
C ARG A 391 33.29 -20.83 26.91
N GLN A 392 33.00 -22.03 26.42
CA GLN A 392 33.97 -23.13 26.33
C GLN A 392 35.22 -22.78 25.49
N PHE A 393 35.10 -21.86 24.52
CA PHE A 393 36.22 -21.41 23.70
C PHE A 393 36.81 -20.10 24.18
N THR A 394 35.99 -19.18 24.71
CA THR A 394 36.49 -17.91 25.22
C THR A 394 37.24 -18.05 26.52
N ALA A 395 36.91 -19.05 27.35
CA ALA A 395 37.68 -19.39 28.56
C ALA A 395 39.09 -19.93 28.27
N LEU A 396 39.38 -20.32 27.02
CA LEU A 396 40.72 -20.72 26.59
C LEU A 396 41.59 -19.52 26.17
N LEU A 397 40.99 -18.33 26.04
CA LEU A 397 41.73 -17.11 25.71
C LEU A 397 42.44 -16.58 26.95
N ILE A 398 43.50 -15.80 26.74
CA ILE A 398 44.15 -15.06 27.83
C ILE A 398 43.15 -14.03 28.37
N GLU A 399 43.09 -13.86 29.70
CA GLU A 399 42.14 -12.99 30.41
C GLU A 399 41.77 -11.66 29.71
N PRO A 400 42.71 -10.79 29.25
CA PRO A 400 42.34 -9.53 28.60
C PRO A 400 41.52 -9.69 27.32
N LEU A 401 41.73 -10.77 26.55
CA LEU A 401 40.96 -11.04 25.33
C LEU A 401 39.55 -11.51 25.66
N GLU A 402 39.38 -12.27 26.74
CA GLU A 402 38.06 -12.67 27.24
C GLU A 402 37.25 -11.45 27.69
N TYR A 403 37.84 -10.55 28.48
CA TYR A 403 37.20 -9.30 28.88
C TYR A 403 36.86 -8.41 27.68
N LEU A 404 37.78 -8.28 26.72
CA LEU A 404 37.54 -7.52 25.49
C LEU A 404 36.34 -8.09 24.70
N TYR A 405 36.26 -9.41 24.58
CA TYR A 405 35.14 -10.09 23.93
C TYR A 405 33.81 -9.73 24.61
N ASN A 406 33.72 -9.90 25.93
CA ASN A 406 32.51 -9.59 26.69
C ASN A 406 32.10 -8.11 26.60
N ILE A 407 33.06 -7.20 26.77
CA ILE A 407 32.82 -5.75 26.67
C ILE A 407 32.34 -5.38 25.27
N SER A 408 32.94 -5.95 24.22
CA SER A 408 32.55 -5.66 22.83
C SER A 408 31.09 -6.04 22.55
N LEU A 409 30.60 -7.16 23.10
CA LEU A 409 29.22 -7.62 22.93
C LEU A 409 28.22 -6.71 23.65
N VAL A 410 28.56 -6.25 24.86
CA VAL A 410 27.72 -5.31 25.61
C VAL A 410 27.66 -3.96 24.90
N ILE A 411 28.80 -3.43 24.43
CA ILE A 411 28.84 -2.18 23.65
C ILE A 411 27.99 -2.32 22.39
N LEU A 412 28.13 -3.42 21.67
CA LEU A 412 27.43 -3.64 20.41
C LEU A 412 25.92 -3.78 20.60
N SER A 413 25.47 -4.53 21.60
CA SER A 413 24.05 -4.67 21.92
C SER A 413 23.45 -3.36 22.44
N THR A 414 24.22 -2.56 23.20
CA THR A 414 23.81 -1.24 23.68
C THR A 414 23.71 -0.23 22.53
N LEU A 415 24.64 -0.24 21.59
CA LEU A 415 24.59 0.59 20.38
C LEU A 415 23.36 0.24 19.53
N TRP A 416 23.07 -1.05 19.37
CA TRP A 416 21.86 -1.52 18.69
C TRP A 416 20.59 -1.05 19.41
N LEU A 417 20.53 -1.18 20.74
CA LEU A 417 19.41 -0.72 21.56
C LEU A 417 19.19 0.79 21.39
N TYR A 418 20.24 1.60 21.54
CA TYR A 418 20.17 3.05 21.40
C TYR A 418 19.60 3.47 20.03
N ARG A 419 20.11 2.87 18.95
CA ARG A 419 19.69 3.20 17.58
C ARG A 419 18.27 2.70 17.23
N THR A 420 17.78 1.70 17.95
CA THR A 420 16.49 1.07 17.69
C THR A 420 15.40 1.67 18.57
N TRP A 421 15.73 2.09 19.80
CA TRP A 421 14.77 2.54 20.82
C TRP A 421 13.82 3.65 20.35
N GLY A 422 14.34 4.62 19.60
CA GLY A 422 13.57 5.76 19.08
C GLY A 422 12.86 5.49 17.76
N ARG A 423 12.90 4.27 17.22
CA ARG A 423 12.26 3.95 15.95
C ARG A 423 10.75 3.85 16.10
N SER A 424 10.00 4.29 15.10
CA SER A 424 8.54 4.20 15.05
C SER A 424 8.03 3.90 13.65
N GLN A 425 6.81 3.37 13.56
CA GLN A 425 6.11 3.13 12.29
C GLN A 425 5.86 4.43 11.52
N GLU A 426 5.51 5.51 12.23
CA GLU A 426 5.32 6.83 11.63
C GLU A 426 6.60 7.34 10.96
N LEU A 427 7.75 7.18 11.63
CA LEU A 427 9.04 7.58 11.06
C LEU A 427 9.36 6.76 9.81
N TYR A 428 9.10 5.45 9.82
CA TYR A 428 9.26 4.59 8.65
C TYR A 428 8.39 5.04 7.46
N LEU A 429 7.09 5.29 7.69
CA LEU A 429 6.17 5.76 6.65
C LEU A 429 6.60 7.12 6.10
N ARG A 430 7.00 8.04 6.98
CA ARG A 430 7.46 9.38 6.59
C ARG A 430 8.72 9.34 5.73
N GLU A 431 9.71 8.52 6.11
CA GLU A 431 10.93 8.30 5.33
C GLU A 431 10.62 7.72 3.95
N GLY A 432 9.71 6.75 3.86
CA GLY A 432 9.30 6.16 2.59
C GLY A 432 8.57 7.15 1.66
N LEU A 433 7.67 7.96 2.22
CA LEU A 433 6.94 8.98 1.46
C LEU A 433 7.86 10.15 1.02
N ALA A 434 8.86 10.50 1.83
CA ALA A 434 9.81 11.55 1.48
C ALA A 434 10.56 11.24 0.18
N SER A 435 10.94 9.98 -0.07
CA SER A 435 11.58 9.61 -1.34
C SER A 435 10.69 9.89 -2.56
N ARG A 436 9.37 9.63 -2.45
CA ARG A 436 8.41 9.91 -3.52
C ARG A 436 8.19 11.40 -3.71
N LEU A 437 8.07 12.14 -2.59
CA LEU A 437 7.96 13.59 -2.64
C LEU A 437 9.19 14.22 -3.30
N ARG A 438 10.40 13.75 -2.97
CA ARG A 438 11.65 14.23 -3.59
C ARG A 438 11.59 14.09 -5.11
N LYS A 439 11.11 12.95 -5.60
CA LYS A 439 10.92 12.70 -7.03
C LYS A 439 9.89 13.63 -7.66
N GLN A 440 8.75 13.87 -7.01
CA GLN A 440 7.76 14.81 -7.55
C GLN A 440 8.29 16.25 -7.57
N LEU A 441 9.05 16.64 -6.55
CA LEU A 441 9.70 17.96 -6.50
C LEU A 441 10.77 18.14 -7.59
N SER A 442 11.51 17.08 -7.94
CA SER A 442 12.50 17.15 -9.03
C SER A 442 11.84 17.31 -10.41
N LEU A 443 10.63 16.77 -10.61
CA LEU A 443 9.85 16.95 -11.84
C LEU A 443 9.33 18.38 -12.01
N LEU A 444 9.03 19.08 -10.90
CA LEU A 444 8.49 20.44 -10.90
C LEU A 444 9.52 21.54 -11.20
N LYS A 445 10.80 21.20 -11.40
CA LYS A 445 11.90 22.12 -11.78
C LYS A 445 11.94 23.43 -10.99
N LEU A 446 11.79 23.35 -9.67
CA LEU A 446 11.78 24.51 -8.77
C LEU A 446 13.20 25.08 -8.57
N ASN A 447 13.32 26.39 -8.34
CA ASN A 447 14.60 27.05 -8.02
C ASN A 447 15.01 26.80 -6.56
N ILE A 448 15.59 25.63 -6.30
CA ILE A 448 15.87 25.14 -4.94
C ILE A 448 17.27 25.56 -4.45
N SER A 449 18.17 25.93 -5.36
CA SER A 449 19.58 26.24 -5.07
C SER A 449 19.78 27.35 -4.04
N LYS A 450 18.85 28.31 -3.94
CA LYS A 450 18.89 29.41 -2.96
C LYS A 450 18.62 28.96 -1.53
N PHE A 451 17.89 27.86 -1.32
CA PHE A 451 17.42 27.40 -0.01
C PHE A 451 18.20 26.19 0.52
N CYS A 452 18.98 25.52 -0.33
CA CYS A 452 19.74 24.32 0.05
C CYS A 452 21.23 24.57 0.28
N GLU A 453 21.68 25.82 0.37
CA GLU A 453 23.10 26.18 0.62
C GLU A 453 24.07 25.48 -0.35
N GLY A 454 23.66 25.28 -1.61
CA GLY A 454 24.45 24.56 -2.62
C GLY A 454 24.33 23.02 -2.60
N ARG A 455 23.59 22.43 -1.66
CA ARG A 455 23.24 21.00 -1.65
C ARG A 455 22.13 20.67 -2.65
N SER A 456 22.13 19.44 -3.16
CA SER A 456 21.09 18.95 -4.06
C SER A 456 19.87 18.41 -3.28
N LEU A 457 18.73 18.23 -3.96
CA LEU A 457 17.54 17.58 -3.36
C LEU A 457 17.83 16.18 -2.81
N ASP A 458 18.79 15.47 -3.42
CA ASP A 458 19.17 14.11 -3.06
C ASP A 458 19.94 14.04 -1.74
N ASP A 459 20.56 15.14 -1.32
CA ASP A 459 21.35 15.23 -0.09
C ASP A 459 20.50 15.59 1.14
N LEU A 460 19.23 15.96 0.94
CA LEU A 460 18.34 16.40 2.02
C LEU A 460 17.75 15.21 2.77
N ASN A 461 17.74 15.29 4.09
CA ASN A 461 17.00 14.35 4.93
C ASN A 461 15.49 14.49 4.75
N PRO A 462 14.69 13.46 5.07
CA PRO A 462 13.22 13.52 5.02
C PRO A 462 12.64 14.74 5.74
N ASP A 463 13.16 15.07 6.93
CA ASP A 463 12.73 16.24 7.70
C ASP A 463 13.02 17.55 6.96
N GLU A 464 14.26 17.71 6.46
CA GLU A 464 14.66 18.87 5.67
C GLU A 464 13.83 19.00 4.40
N LEU A 465 13.45 17.88 3.77
CA LEU A 465 12.61 17.88 2.57
C LEU A 465 11.20 18.38 2.84
N TYR A 466 10.56 17.94 3.94
CA TYR A 466 9.23 18.45 4.31
C TYR A 466 9.29 19.92 4.72
N VAL A 467 10.34 20.34 5.42
CA VAL A 467 10.56 21.75 5.78
C VAL A 467 10.75 22.59 4.51
N LEU A 468 11.56 22.12 3.56
CA LEU A 468 11.77 22.78 2.28
C LEU A 468 10.44 22.90 1.51
N ALA A 469 9.65 21.83 1.45
CA ALA A 469 8.32 21.84 0.82
C ALA A 469 7.37 22.85 1.49
N LYS A 470 7.58 23.22 2.76
CA LYS A 470 6.77 24.24 3.44
C LYS A 470 7.25 25.67 3.18
N ILE A 471 8.55 25.86 2.97
CA ILE A 471 9.20 27.19 2.89
C ILE A 471 9.33 27.69 1.45
N LEU A 472 9.32 26.80 0.45
CA LEU A 472 9.50 27.17 -0.96
C LEU A 472 8.44 28.18 -1.46
N PRO A 473 8.83 29.44 -1.79
CA PRO A 473 7.88 30.45 -2.24
C PRO A 473 7.25 30.13 -3.60
N ASP A 474 7.99 29.43 -4.47
CA ASP A 474 7.52 29.01 -5.80
C ASP A 474 6.60 27.77 -5.76
N PHE A 475 6.40 27.16 -4.58
CA PHE A 475 5.58 25.97 -4.38
C PHE A 475 4.15 26.35 -3.99
N THR A 476 3.43 26.88 -4.97
CA THR A 476 2.03 27.29 -4.85
C THR A 476 1.13 26.13 -4.42
N ARG A 477 -0.07 26.44 -3.92
CA ARG A 477 -1.06 25.42 -3.50
C ARG A 477 -1.42 24.45 -4.64
N GLU A 478 -1.45 24.90 -5.89
CA GLU A 478 -1.65 24.06 -7.06
C GLU A 478 -0.50 23.06 -7.27
N LYS A 479 0.76 23.51 -7.21
CA LYS A 479 1.93 22.62 -7.31
C LYS A 479 2.02 21.64 -6.14
N ARG A 480 1.59 22.05 -4.94
CA ARG A 480 1.45 21.15 -3.77
C ARG A 480 0.46 20.02 -4.06
N LEU A 481 -0.71 20.37 -4.59
CA LEU A 481 -1.75 19.41 -4.92
C LEU A 481 -1.33 18.49 -6.08
N GLU A 482 -0.58 19.01 -7.06
CA GLU A 482 0.00 18.22 -8.15
C GLU A 482 1.07 17.24 -7.65
N ALA A 483 2.01 17.70 -6.81
CA ALA A 483 3.01 16.84 -6.18
C ALA A 483 2.32 15.76 -5.31
N TYR A 484 1.32 16.16 -4.54
CA TYR A 484 0.54 15.24 -3.70
C TYR A 484 -0.21 14.19 -4.54
N LYS A 485 -0.85 14.60 -5.64
CA LYS A 485 -1.49 13.70 -6.61
C LYS A 485 -0.50 12.70 -7.19
N GLY A 486 0.71 13.15 -7.54
CA GLY A 486 1.80 12.29 -8.00
C GLY A 486 2.21 11.25 -6.96
N VAL A 487 2.43 11.68 -5.70
CA VAL A 487 2.78 10.75 -4.60
C VAL A 487 1.64 9.77 -4.31
N LEU A 488 0.39 10.23 -4.31
CA LEU A 488 -0.79 9.38 -4.08
C LEU A 488 -0.93 8.32 -5.18
N ARG A 489 -0.80 8.72 -6.44
CA ARG A 489 -0.80 7.81 -7.59
C ARG A 489 0.28 6.73 -7.44
N GLU A 490 1.53 7.13 -7.21
CA GLU A 490 2.65 6.21 -7.03
C GLU A 490 2.46 5.27 -5.83
N SER A 491 1.91 5.79 -4.72
CA SER A 491 1.66 4.99 -3.52
C SER A 491 0.60 3.90 -3.74
N ILE A 492 -0.42 4.18 -4.56
CA ILE A 492 -1.45 3.20 -4.93
C ILE A 492 -0.92 2.21 -5.98
N GLU A 493 -0.20 2.70 -6.99
CA GLU A 493 0.42 1.85 -8.02
C GLU A 493 1.38 0.80 -7.42
N GLU A 494 2.20 1.23 -6.46
CA GLU A 494 3.18 0.37 -5.80
C GLU A 494 2.58 -0.53 -4.70
N GLY A 495 1.28 -0.42 -4.39
CA GLY A 495 0.63 -1.21 -3.33
C GLY A 495 1.12 -0.83 -1.91
N TRP A 496 1.42 0.44 -1.70
CA TRP A 496 1.70 1.03 -0.38
C TRP A 496 0.43 1.57 0.28
N ALA A 497 -0.51 2.08 -0.51
CA ALA A 497 -1.82 2.51 -0.07
C ALA A 497 -2.90 1.92 -0.99
N ASN A 498 -4.10 1.71 -0.45
CA ASN A 498 -5.31 1.46 -1.23
C ASN A 498 -6.17 2.72 -1.22
N SER A 499 -7.18 2.79 -2.10
CA SER A 499 -8.17 3.88 -2.09
C SER A 499 -8.83 4.10 -0.73
N SER A 500 -9.08 3.01 0.01
CA SER A 500 -9.69 3.07 1.35
C SER A 500 -8.72 3.44 2.47
N SER A 501 -7.42 3.18 2.30
CA SER A 501 -6.41 3.38 3.35
C SER A 501 -5.49 4.57 3.09
N SER A 502 -5.59 5.21 1.92
CA SER A 502 -4.71 6.31 1.51
C SER A 502 -4.83 7.54 2.41
N LEU A 503 -6.02 7.79 2.96
CA LEU A 503 -6.27 8.91 3.86
C LEU A 503 -5.42 8.82 5.14
N GLU A 504 -5.33 7.62 5.72
CA GLU A 504 -4.55 7.32 6.93
C GLU A 504 -3.05 7.19 6.62
N VAL A 505 -2.70 6.40 5.59
CA VAL A 505 -1.29 6.16 5.21
C VAL A 505 -0.56 7.47 4.84
N LEU A 506 -1.24 8.40 4.16
CA LEU A 506 -0.65 9.69 3.78
C LEU A 506 -0.93 10.81 4.79
N GLN A 507 -1.55 10.55 5.94
CA GLN A 507 -1.95 11.58 6.91
C GLN A 507 -0.81 12.55 7.25
N GLN A 508 0.36 12.04 7.59
CA GLN A 508 1.53 12.86 7.92
C GLN A 508 1.93 13.79 6.76
N MET A 509 1.98 13.27 5.54
CA MET A 509 2.29 14.09 4.36
C MET A 509 1.22 15.14 4.11
N ARG A 510 -0.07 14.80 4.28
CA ARG A 510 -1.18 15.75 4.14
C ARG A 510 -1.04 16.90 5.14
N ILE A 511 -0.72 16.61 6.40
CA ILE A 511 -0.48 17.62 7.42
C ILE A 511 0.72 18.51 7.04
N GLN A 512 1.81 17.92 6.58
CA GLN A 512 3.03 18.68 6.21
C GLN A 512 2.83 19.56 4.96
N LEU A 513 2.02 19.12 3.99
CA LEU A 513 1.70 19.85 2.77
C LEU A 513 0.44 20.73 2.89
N GLU A 514 -0.24 20.70 4.04
CA GLU A 514 -1.51 21.39 4.32
C GLU A 514 -2.63 20.98 3.34
N ILE A 515 -2.72 19.69 3.02
CA ILE A 515 -3.77 19.11 2.19
C ILE A 515 -4.94 18.67 3.07
N THR A 516 -6.11 19.22 2.80
CA THR A 516 -7.37 18.91 3.52
C THR A 516 -7.94 17.53 3.15
N ASP A 517 -8.82 16.98 3.98
CA ASP A 517 -9.54 15.72 3.69
C ASP A 517 -10.38 15.84 2.41
N ALA A 518 -10.99 17.00 2.18
CA ALA A 518 -11.73 17.30 0.95
C ALA A 518 -10.82 17.30 -0.29
N GLU A 519 -9.66 17.98 -0.22
CA GLU A 519 -8.69 17.98 -1.32
C GLU A 519 -8.15 16.57 -1.61
N HIS A 520 -7.95 15.74 -0.58
CA HIS A 520 -7.59 14.33 -0.76
C HIS A 520 -8.67 13.57 -1.54
N ALA A 521 -9.93 13.73 -1.16
CA ALA A 521 -11.06 13.10 -1.84
C ALA A 521 -11.18 13.56 -3.31
N THR A 522 -11.02 14.86 -3.58
CA THR A 522 -11.00 15.40 -4.95
C THR A 522 -9.85 14.82 -5.77
N VAL A 523 -8.65 14.73 -5.20
CA VAL A 523 -7.49 14.14 -5.90
C VAL A 523 -7.72 12.66 -6.19
N LEU A 524 -8.30 11.90 -5.24
CA LEU A 524 -8.69 10.52 -5.47
C LEU A 524 -9.73 10.40 -6.58
N ALA A 525 -10.78 11.22 -6.58
CA ALA A 525 -11.80 11.21 -7.63
C ALA A 525 -11.19 11.47 -9.01
N THR A 526 -10.31 12.49 -9.11
CA THR A 526 -9.58 12.79 -10.35
C THR A 526 -8.72 11.61 -10.81
N LEU A 527 -8.02 10.92 -9.90
CA LEU A 527 -7.26 9.72 -10.25
C LEU A 527 -8.16 8.55 -10.70
N GLY A 528 -9.36 8.44 -10.14
CA GLY A 528 -10.37 7.45 -10.54
C GLY A 528 -10.91 7.68 -11.95
N VAL A 529 -11.08 8.93 -12.35
CA VAL A 529 -11.47 9.31 -13.72
C VAL A 529 -10.31 9.06 -14.69
N GLU A 530 -9.09 9.45 -14.34
CA GLU A 530 -7.91 9.25 -15.20
C GLU A 530 -7.55 7.78 -15.42
N ASN A 531 -7.68 6.97 -14.36
CA ASN A 531 -7.33 5.55 -14.38
C ASN A 531 -8.25 4.74 -13.44
N PRO A 532 -9.42 4.29 -13.93
CA PRO A 532 -10.39 3.54 -13.11
C PRO A 532 -9.82 2.25 -12.52
N ASP A 533 -8.88 1.62 -13.24
CA ASP A 533 -8.18 0.40 -12.80
C ASP A 533 -7.29 0.63 -11.57
N LEU A 534 -6.94 1.88 -11.25
CA LEU A 534 -6.14 2.26 -10.08
C LEU A 534 -6.94 2.14 -8.78
N LEU A 535 -8.23 2.47 -8.81
CA LEU A 535 -9.09 2.49 -7.62
C LEU A 535 -9.96 1.22 -7.49
N ASN A 536 -9.80 0.25 -8.38
CA ASN A 536 -10.60 -0.97 -8.38
C ASN A 536 -10.33 -1.79 -7.09
N PRO A 537 -11.34 -1.97 -6.20
CA PRO A 537 -11.16 -2.69 -4.93
C PRO A 537 -10.93 -4.20 -5.10
N GLU A 538 -11.34 -4.79 -6.23
CA GLU A 538 -11.12 -6.20 -6.52
C GLU A 538 -9.66 -6.49 -6.90
N LYS A 539 -8.94 -5.48 -7.42
CA LYS A 539 -7.53 -5.57 -7.77
C LYS A 539 -6.65 -5.12 -6.60
N GLN A 540 -6.59 -5.91 -5.52
CA GLN A 540 -5.65 -5.64 -4.42
C GLN A 540 -4.20 -5.75 -4.90
N ARG A 541 -3.55 -4.59 -5.08
CA ARG A 541 -2.15 -4.49 -5.47
C ARG A 541 -1.27 -4.68 -4.23
N SER A 542 -0.27 -5.55 -4.34
CA SER A 542 0.78 -5.68 -3.33
C SER A 542 2.11 -5.29 -3.92
N ARG A 543 2.99 -4.69 -3.13
CA ARG A 543 4.34 -4.28 -3.56
C ARG A 543 5.10 -5.43 -4.20
N GLU A 544 5.00 -6.63 -3.63
CA GLU A 544 5.66 -7.82 -4.19
C GLU A 544 5.09 -8.23 -5.54
N ASN A 545 3.77 -8.06 -5.73
CA ASN A 545 3.11 -8.36 -6.99
C ASN A 545 3.47 -7.34 -8.06
N THR A 546 3.40 -6.04 -7.74
CA THR A 546 3.82 -4.96 -8.66
C THR A 546 5.29 -5.14 -9.05
N LEU A 547 6.17 -5.40 -8.09
CA LEU A 547 7.59 -5.66 -8.36
C LEU A 547 7.80 -6.85 -9.29
N ARG A 548 7.04 -7.94 -9.10
CA ARG A 548 7.08 -9.13 -9.96
C ARG A 548 6.65 -8.82 -11.39
N LEU A 549 5.53 -8.10 -11.56
CA LEU A 549 5.00 -7.74 -12.88
C LEU A 549 5.91 -6.75 -13.62
N GLU A 550 6.42 -5.72 -12.93
CA GLU A 550 7.37 -4.77 -13.52
C GLU A 550 8.68 -5.44 -13.94
N SER A 551 9.18 -6.38 -13.13
CA SER A 551 10.42 -7.11 -13.44
C SER A 551 10.24 -8.05 -14.62
N TYR A 552 9.09 -8.76 -14.68
CA TYR A 552 8.73 -9.56 -15.84
C TYR A 552 8.61 -8.69 -17.10
N ARG A 553 7.94 -7.54 -17.02
CA ARG A 553 7.84 -6.57 -18.12
C ARG A 553 9.23 -6.14 -18.60
N LYS A 554 10.11 -5.72 -17.70
CA LYS A 554 11.48 -5.32 -18.07
C LYS A 554 12.25 -6.46 -18.75
N ALA A 555 12.12 -7.69 -18.26
CA ALA A 555 12.76 -8.85 -18.86
C ALA A 555 12.19 -9.18 -20.25
N LEU A 556 10.86 -9.09 -20.42
CA LEU A 556 10.19 -9.30 -21.70
C LEU A 556 10.59 -8.24 -22.73
N GLY A 557 10.62 -6.96 -22.34
CA GLY A 557 11.06 -5.86 -23.19
C GLY A 557 12.51 -6.00 -23.67
N LYS A 558 13.39 -6.61 -22.86
CA LYS A 558 14.76 -6.95 -23.29
C LYS A 558 14.79 -8.01 -24.38
N ILE A 559 13.99 -9.07 -24.24
CA ILE A 559 13.86 -10.10 -25.29
C ILE A 559 13.38 -9.45 -26.59
N ILE A 560 12.34 -8.62 -26.52
CA ILE A 560 11.78 -7.91 -27.68
C ILE A 560 12.83 -6.98 -28.33
N SER A 561 13.53 -6.15 -27.54
CA SER A 561 14.52 -5.20 -28.07
C SER A 561 15.79 -5.86 -28.62
N PHE A 562 16.19 -7.02 -28.09
CA PHE A 562 17.28 -7.83 -28.65
C PHE A 562 16.95 -8.31 -30.07
N HIS A 563 15.70 -8.75 -30.31
CA HIS A 563 15.22 -9.11 -31.64
C HIS A 563 15.21 -7.92 -32.61
N ARG A 564 14.79 -6.73 -32.14
CA ARG A 564 14.84 -5.49 -32.94
C ARG A 564 16.25 -5.18 -33.46
N ARG A 565 17.29 -5.41 -32.65
CA ARG A 565 18.70 -5.19 -33.04
C ARG A 565 19.27 -6.24 -33.98
N ARG A 566 18.80 -7.50 -33.91
CA ARG A 566 19.23 -8.57 -34.83
C ARG A 566 18.66 -8.37 -36.25
N SER A 567 17.45 -7.83 -36.35
CA SER A 567 16.83 -7.45 -37.62
C SER A 567 17.54 -6.32 -38.35
N ALA A 568 18.16 -5.38 -37.63
CA ALA A 568 18.89 -4.26 -38.20
C ALA A 568 20.24 -4.66 -38.86
N ARG A 569 20.69 -5.92 -38.70
CA ARG A 569 21.94 -6.45 -39.29
C ARG A 569 21.73 -7.33 -40.53
N GLY A 570 20.61 -7.21 -41.23
CA GLY A 570 20.47 -7.78 -42.58
C GLY A 570 19.83 -9.17 -42.68
N LEU A 571 18.87 -9.51 -41.81
CA LEU A 571 17.90 -10.59 -42.03
C LEU A 571 16.51 -10.07 -41.66
N GLY A 572 16.00 -9.15 -42.48
CA GLY A 572 14.80 -8.35 -42.22
C GLY A 572 13.62 -8.73 -43.10
N SER A 573 13.20 -9.99 -43.16
CA SER A 573 11.90 -10.35 -43.77
C SER A 573 10.76 -10.28 -42.76
N GLU A 574 10.95 -10.76 -41.53
CA GLU A 574 9.87 -10.87 -40.52
C GLU A 574 9.42 -9.54 -39.90
N LEU A 575 10.28 -8.52 -39.86
CA LEU A 575 9.94 -7.20 -39.32
C LEU A 575 9.44 -6.22 -40.40
N LEU A 576 9.80 -6.46 -41.66
CA LEU A 576 9.18 -5.76 -42.80
C LEU A 576 7.69 -6.10 -42.86
N GLU A 577 7.32 -7.35 -42.58
CA GLU A 577 5.93 -7.77 -42.42
C GLU A 577 5.20 -7.12 -41.22
N VAL A 578 5.89 -6.68 -40.17
CA VAL A 578 5.24 -5.93 -39.06
C VAL A 578 5.02 -4.46 -39.43
N VAL A 579 5.97 -3.86 -40.15
CA VAL A 579 5.87 -2.48 -40.65
C VAL A 579 4.87 -2.37 -41.82
N GLU A 580 4.71 -3.45 -42.59
CA GLU A 580 3.70 -3.59 -43.66
C GLU A 580 2.33 -4.07 -43.15
N GLY A 581 2.17 -4.38 -41.85
CA GLY A 581 0.89 -4.77 -41.24
C GLY A 581 0.48 -6.25 -41.44
N ASN A 582 1.38 -7.10 -41.93
CA ASN A 582 1.16 -8.53 -42.22
C ASN A 582 1.35 -9.47 -41.00
N LYS A 583 2.08 -9.07 -39.95
CA LYS A 583 2.25 -9.86 -38.70
C LYS A 583 2.16 -9.02 -37.43
N SER A 584 1.52 -9.57 -36.40
CA SER A 584 1.39 -8.91 -35.09
C SER A 584 2.62 -9.13 -34.20
N LEU A 585 2.92 -8.21 -33.27
CA LEU A 585 3.98 -8.37 -32.26
C LEU A 585 3.83 -9.69 -31.48
N ASP A 586 2.59 -10.13 -31.29
CA ASP A 586 2.21 -11.38 -30.61
C ASP A 586 2.66 -12.65 -31.37
N GLU A 587 2.80 -12.60 -32.71
CA GLU A 587 3.33 -13.70 -33.52
C GLU A 587 4.85 -13.80 -33.45
N ILE A 588 5.55 -12.67 -33.38
CA ILE A 588 7.01 -12.63 -33.17
C ILE A 588 7.35 -13.12 -31.75
N ILE A 589 6.57 -12.76 -30.74
CA ILE A 589 6.75 -13.25 -29.37
C ILE A 589 6.52 -14.77 -29.29
N LYS A 590 5.61 -15.32 -30.11
CA LYS A 590 5.36 -16.77 -30.24
C LYS A 590 6.44 -17.53 -31.03
N SER A 591 7.33 -16.86 -31.76
CA SER A 591 8.42 -17.50 -32.54
C SER A 591 9.47 -18.22 -31.66
N ASN A 592 9.56 -17.87 -30.36
CA ASN A 592 10.48 -18.51 -29.42
C ASN A 592 9.77 -19.01 -28.15
N PRO A 593 8.90 -20.03 -28.27
CA PRO A 593 8.00 -20.44 -27.19
C PRO A 593 8.76 -20.98 -25.97
N LYS A 594 10.00 -21.45 -26.15
CA LYS A 594 10.83 -21.98 -25.06
C LYS A 594 11.32 -20.86 -24.13
N ALA A 595 11.81 -19.75 -24.67
CA ALA A 595 12.31 -18.61 -23.88
C ALA A 595 11.16 -17.88 -23.16
N LEU A 596 10.03 -17.70 -23.84
CA LEU A 596 8.84 -17.12 -23.22
C LEU A 596 8.28 -18.03 -22.11
N LYS A 597 8.26 -19.35 -22.34
CA LYS A 597 7.80 -20.33 -21.34
C LYS A 597 8.75 -20.40 -20.14
N SER A 598 10.06 -20.30 -20.32
CA SER A 598 11.01 -20.25 -19.20
C SER A 598 10.85 -18.95 -18.40
N LEU A 599 10.68 -17.81 -19.07
CA LEU A 599 10.46 -16.52 -18.41
C LEU A 599 9.16 -16.52 -17.58
N LYS A 600 8.07 -17.00 -18.16
CA LYS A 600 6.78 -17.16 -17.43
C LYS A 600 6.93 -18.05 -16.20
N ARG A 601 7.65 -19.16 -16.32
CA ARG A 601 7.95 -20.06 -15.18
C ARG A 601 8.76 -19.34 -14.11
N GLN A 602 9.73 -18.52 -14.50
CA GLN A 602 10.62 -17.83 -13.58
C GLN A 602 9.88 -16.81 -12.70
N TYR A 603 8.90 -16.10 -13.26
CA TYR A 603 8.11 -15.08 -12.55
C TYR A 603 6.74 -15.58 -12.08
N GLY A 604 6.29 -16.77 -12.50
CA GLY A 604 4.99 -17.34 -12.11
C GLY A 604 3.81 -16.43 -12.48
N ILE A 605 3.79 -15.98 -13.75
CA ILE A 605 2.80 -15.06 -14.35
C ILE A 605 1.51 -15.81 -14.71
N SER A 606 0.35 -15.26 -14.36
CA SER A 606 -0.97 -15.82 -14.70
C SER A 606 -1.40 -15.44 -16.12
N TRP A 607 -2.53 -15.99 -16.58
CA TRP A 607 -3.09 -15.69 -17.90
C TRP A 607 -3.49 -14.20 -18.04
N GLU A 608 -4.29 -13.70 -17.10
CA GLU A 608 -4.80 -12.32 -17.10
C GLU A 608 -3.65 -11.30 -17.05
N GLU A 609 -2.62 -11.61 -16.26
CA GLU A 609 -1.43 -10.78 -16.13
C GLU A 609 -0.61 -10.73 -17.42
N GLU A 610 -0.50 -11.84 -18.14
CA GLU A 610 0.21 -11.88 -19.41
C GLU A 610 -0.50 -11.03 -20.46
N GLU A 611 -1.81 -11.23 -20.63
CA GLU A 611 -2.60 -10.49 -21.62
C GLU A 611 -2.54 -8.98 -21.34
N GLN A 612 -2.68 -8.58 -20.08
CA GLN A 612 -2.54 -7.19 -19.68
C GLN A 612 -1.15 -6.63 -20.02
N ILE A 613 -0.07 -7.35 -19.68
CA ILE A 613 1.30 -6.86 -19.92
C ILE A 613 1.62 -6.81 -21.41
N LEU A 614 1.16 -7.78 -22.21
CA LEU A 614 1.35 -7.79 -23.65
C LEU A 614 0.59 -6.64 -24.32
N ALA A 615 -0.62 -6.34 -23.87
CA ALA A 615 -1.39 -5.19 -24.35
C ALA A 615 -0.66 -3.85 -24.13
N GLU A 616 0.14 -3.72 -23.07
CA GLU A 616 0.93 -2.51 -22.79
C GLU A 616 2.22 -2.39 -23.63
N PHE A 617 2.68 -3.48 -24.27
CA PHE A 617 3.81 -3.40 -25.21
C PHE A 617 3.40 -2.92 -26.60
N ASP A 618 2.10 -2.93 -26.88
CA ASP A 618 1.49 -2.38 -28.08
C ASP A 618 0.91 -1.01 -27.72
N ARG A 619 1.76 0.04 -27.83
CA ARG A 619 1.41 1.42 -27.45
C ARG A 619 0.12 1.89 -28.13
N ASP A 620 -0.09 1.47 -29.36
CA ASP A 620 -1.30 1.80 -30.11
C ASP A 620 -2.50 1.05 -29.52
N ALA A 621 -2.37 -0.22 -29.18
CA ALA A 621 -3.44 -0.98 -28.53
C ALA A 621 -3.84 -0.45 -27.14
N GLU A 622 -2.90 0.03 -26.31
CA GLU A 622 -3.22 0.64 -25.01
C GLU A 622 -4.00 1.95 -25.17
N GLN A 623 -3.54 2.84 -26.06
CA GLN A 623 -4.25 4.07 -26.37
C GLN A 623 -5.61 3.81 -27.04
N ILE A 624 -5.72 2.79 -27.91
CA ILE A 624 -6.99 2.35 -28.50
C ILE A 624 -7.93 1.82 -27.43
N ARG A 625 -7.44 1.01 -26.48
CA ARG A 625 -8.25 0.51 -25.36
C ARG A 625 -8.73 1.65 -24.48
N LYS A 626 -7.85 2.61 -24.14
CA LYS A 626 -8.22 3.81 -23.39
C LYS A 626 -9.26 4.63 -24.15
N ALA A 627 -9.06 4.86 -25.44
CA ALA A 627 -10.01 5.55 -26.30
C ALA A 627 -11.36 4.82 -26.35
N ASN A 628 -11.38 3.50 -26.46
CA ASN A 628 -12.62 2.71 -26.47
C ASN A 628 -13.36 2.76 -25.13
N ILE A 629 -12.64 2.78 -23.99
CA ILE A 629 -13.25 2.98 -22.67
C ILE A 629 -13.87 4.38 -22.58
N LEU A 630 -13.12 5.42 -22.96
CA LEU A 630 -13.62 6.80 -22.98
C LEU A 630 -14.81 6.96 -23.94
N LEU A 631 -14.78 6.31 -25.10
CA LEU A 631 -15.89 6.26 -26.06
C LEU A 631 -17.13 5.58 -25.45
N SER A 632 -16.95 4.45 -24.75
CA SER A 632 -18.08 3.77 -24.09
C SER A 632 -18.70 4.64 -22.99
N GLN A 633 -17.88 5.32 -22.19
CA GLN A 633 -18.37 6.27 -21.18
C GLN A 633 -19.10 7.45 -21.83
N LEU A 634 -18.60 7.96 -22.95
CA LEU A 634 -19.25 9.04 -23.69
C LEU A 634 -20.58 8.60 -24.31
N GLN A 635 -20.73 7.33 -24.70
CA GLN A 635 -22.00 6.77 -25.17
C GLN A 635 -23.03 6.61 -24.04
N GLU A 636 -22.58 6.19 -22.85
CA GLU A 636 -23.45 5.98 -21.70
C GLU A 636 -23.90 7.32 -21.08
N ILE A 637 -23.02 8.33 -21.06
CA ILE A 637 -23.32 9.68 -20.57
C ILE A 637 -24.05 10.47 -21.66
N SER A 638 -25.34 10.18 -21.84
CA SER A 638 -26.24 10.93 -22.70
C SER A 638 -27.41 11.49 -21.89
N PHE A 639 -27.76 12.75 -22.14
CA PHE A 639 -28.91 13.38 -21.52
C PHE A 639 -29.69 14.18 -22.57
N PRO A 640 -31.02 14.06 -22.64
CA PRO A 640 -31.79 14.72 -23.67
C PRO A 640 -31.70 16.25 -23.55
N PRO A 641 -31.48 16.98 -24.67
CA PRO A 641 -31.24 18.42 -24.64
C PRO A 641 -32.47 19.27 -24.29
N ARG A 642 -33.70 18.74 -24.44
CA ARG A 642 -34.96 19.43 -24.13
C ARG A 642 -36.02 18.47 -23.56
N PRO A 643 -36.23 18.44 -22.23
CA PRO A 643 -37.33 17.69 -21.63
C PRO A 643 -38.68 18.37 -21.88
N LEU A 644 -39.76 17.58 -21.96
CA LEU A 644 -41.13 18.05 -22.20
C LEU A 644 -41.58 19.05 -21.09
N SER A 645 -41.60 20.34 -21.41
CA SER A 645 -41.77 21.42 -20.41
C SER A 645 -43.21 21.67 -19.95
N LYS A 646 -44.22 21.13 -20.65
CA LYS A 646 -45.62 21.54 -20.46
C LYS A 646 -46.33 20.97 -19.22
N SER A 647 -45.75 19.98 -18.52
CA SER A 647 -46.43 19.26 -17.42
C SER A 647 -45.59 19.09 -16.15
N LEU A 648 -44.33 19.53 -16.12
CA LEU A 648 -43.43 19.29 -14.99
C LEU A 648 -43.44 20.47 -14.03
N ARG A 649 -43.32 20.18 -12.73
CA ARG A 649 -43.21 21.23 -11.70
C ARG A 649 -41.93 22.05 -11.93
N PRO A 650 -41.93 23.37 -11.64
CA PRO A 650 -40.78 24.25 -11.86
C PRO A 650 -39.49 23.74 -11.20
N GLU A 651 -39.59 23.12 -10.03
CA GLU A 651 -38.43 22.64 -9.27
C GLU A 651 -37.77 21.43 -9.95
N VAL A 652 -38.58 20.58 -10.61
CA VAL A 652 -38.09 19.43 -11.38
C VAL A 652 -37.36 19.91 -12.64
N LEU A 653 -37.86 20.97 -13.28
CA LEU A 653 -37.22 21.58 -14.44
C LEU A 653 -35.84 22.17 -14.09
N SER A 654 -35.70 22.79 -12.92
CA SER A 654 -34.40 23.28 -12.42
C SER A 654 -33.39 22.16 -12.18
N ALA A 655 -33.83 21.05 -11.56
CA ALA A 655 -32.96 19.88 -11.35
C ALA A 655 -32.53 19.25 -12.68
N LEU A 656 -33.44 19.14 -13.67
CA LEU A 656 -33.14 18.66 -15.02
C LEU A 656 -32.13 19.56 -15.74
N LYS A 657 -32.25 20.89 -15.58
CA LYS A 657 -31.30 21.87 -16.16
C LYS A 657 -29.89 21.71 -15.57
N PHE A 658 -29.80 21.50 -14.25
CA PHE A 658 -28.52 21.23 -13.59
C PHE A 658 -27.88 19.93 -14.12
N LEU A 659 -28.64 18.84 -14.17
CA LEU A 659 -28.16 17.55 -14.68
C LEU A 659 -27.65 17.69 -16.13
N GLY A 660 -28.38 18.41 -16.98
CA GLY A 660 -27.95 18.70 -18.35
C GLY A 660 -26.61 19.43 -18.41
N LEU A 661 -26.39 20.46 -17.57
CA LEU A 661 -25.14 21.21 -17.52
C LEU A 661 -23.96 20.35 -16.99
N SER A 662 -24.18 19.56 -15.95
CA SER A 662 -23.16 18.68 -15.39
C SER A 662 -22.75 17.56 -16.36
N VAL A 663 -23.73 16.97 -17.04
CA VAL A 663 -23.48 15.99 -18.12
C VAL A 663 -22.67 16.63 -19.25
N GLN A 664 -23.01 17.85 -19.67
CA GLN A 664 -22.24 18.59 -20.68
C GLN A 664 -20.78 18.82 -20.25
N GLN A 665 -20.55 19.14 -18.98
CA GLN A 665 -19.20 19.33 -18.46
C GLN A 665 -18.40 18.02 -18.45
N GLN A 666 -19.01 16.90 -18.07
CA GLN A 666 -18.36 15.59 -18.13
C GLN A 666 -18.04 15.18 -19.58
N GLN A 667 -19.00 15.38 -20.50
CA GLN A 667 -18.79 15.16 -21.93
C GLN A 667 -17.61 15.99 -22.44
N TRP A 668 -17.48 17.25 -22.02
CA TRP A 668 -16.37 18.12 -22.41
C TRP A 668 -15.00 17.54 -22.03
N ILE A 669 -14.85 17.03 -20.81
CA ILE A 669 -13.59 16.42 -20.32
C ILE A 669 -13.26 15.14 -21.11
N LEU A 670 -14.26 14.30 -21.38
CA LEU A 670 -14.11 13.05 -22.12
C LEU A 670 -13.72 13.31 -23.58
N ILE A 671 -14.41 14.25 -24.25
CA ILE A 671 -14.12 14.65 -25.63
C ILE A 671 -12.71 15.23 -25.74
N ARG A 672 -12.33 16.14 -24.84
CA ARG A 672 -10.97 16.70 -24.80
C ARG A 672 -9.91 15.59 -24.68
N SER A 673 -10.11 14.66 -23.75
CA SER A 673 -9.20 13.53 -23.55
C SER A 673 -9.09 12.63 -24.79
N LEU A 674 -10.18 12.45 -25.53
CA LEU A 674 -10.20 11.70 -26.79
C LEU A 674 -9.49 12.46 -27.93
N LEU A 675 -9.65 13.79 -28.01
CA LEU A 675 -8.93 14.63 -28.99
C LEU A 675 -7.42 14.62 -28.74
N GLU A 676 -6.99 14.64 -27.48
CA GLU A 676 -5.58 14.49 -27.09
C GLU A 676 -5.01 13.11 -27.50
N ILE A 677 -5.81 12.05 -27.38
CA ILE A 677 -5.42 10.71 -27.87
C ILE A 677 -5.28 10.72 -29.40
N LEU A 678 -6.25 11.31 -30.11
CA LEU A 678 -6.24 11.41 -31.58
C LEU A 678 -5.07 12.25 -32.12
N GLU A 679 -4.63 13.27 -31.38
CA GLU A 679 -3.44 14.06 -31.70
C GLU A 679 -2.16 13.20 -31.66
N SER A 680 -2.08 12.26 -30.70
CA SER A 680 -0.91 11.41 -30.52
C SER A 680 -0.78 10.26 -31.54
N PHE A 681 -1.83 9.97 -32.33
CA PHE A 681 -1.86 8.85 -33.26
C PHE A 681 -1.30 9.16 -34.67
N GLU A 682 -0.59 8.18 -35.24
CA GLU A 682 -0.38 8.11 -36.69
C GLU A 682 -1.67 7.78 -37.44
N LEU A 683 -1.74 8.04 -38.75
CA LEU A 683 -2.98 7.95 -39.53
C LEU A 683 -3.33 6.47 -39.81
N THR A 684 -3.82 5.78 -38.78
CA THR A 684 -4.09 4.34 -38.75
C THR A 684 -5.59 4.03 -38.90
N SER A 685 -5.91 2.78 -39.21
CA SER A 685 -7.30 2.29 -39.27
C SER A 685 -8.03 2.43 -37.92
N ALA A 686 -7.31 2.38 -36.80
CA ALA A 686 -7.89 2.54 -35.47
C ALA A 686 -8.22 4.01 -35.14
N ALA A 687 -7.31 4.95 -35.44
CA ALA A 687 -7.57 6.38 -35.25
C ALA A 687 -8.75 6.87 -36.11
N THR A 688 -8.87 6.36 -37.35
CA THR A 688 -10.03 6.64 -38.22
C THR A 688 -11.32 6.01 -37.72
N ASN A 689 -11.29 4.82 -37.12
CA ASN A 689 -12.47 4.20 -36.50
C ASN A 689 -12.93 4.96 -35.24
N ILE A 690 -12.00 5.42 -34.39
CA ILE A 690 -12.30 6.25 -33.21
C ILE A 690 -12.91 7.58 -33.67
N ALA A 691 -12.27 8.27 -34.62
CA ALA A 691 -12.78 9.53 -35.18
C ALA A 691 -14.15 9.35 -35.84
N ARG A 692 -14.38 8.24 -36.57
CA ARG A 692 -15.69 7.92 -37.15
C ARG A 692 -16.73 7.63 -36.07
N SER A 693 -16.37 6.91 -35.01
CA SER A 693 -17.28 6.60 -33.91
C SER A 693 -17.67 7.85 -33.14
N MET A 694 -16.69 8.73 -32.86
CA MET A 694 -16.93 10.05 -32.26
C MET A 694 -17.78 10.94 -33.15
N GLY A 695 -17.45 11.02 -34.45
CA GLY A 695 -18.21 11.79 -35.43
C GLY A 695 -19.64 11.28 -35.59
N ALA A 696 -19.86 9.97 -35.58
CA ALA A 696 -21.19 9.37 -35.72
C ALA A 696 -22.09 9.57 -34.48
N MET A 697 -21.54 9.93 -33.32
CA MET A 697 -22.33 10.26 -32.14
C MET A 697 -22.89 11.68 -32.28
N LYS A 698 -24.20 11.86 -32.04
CA LYS A 698 -24.88 13.16 -32.02
C LYS A 698 -24.46 14.00 -30.80
N ILE A 699 -23.21 14.42 -30.74
CA ILE A 699 -22.64 15.18 -29.62
C ILE A 699 -22.75 16.67 -29.92
N SER A 700 -23.68 17.37 -29.24
CA SER A 700 -23.93 18.81 -29.46
C SER A 700 -22.73 19.72 -29.13
N LEU A 701 -21.79 19.25 -28.32
CA LEU A 701 -20.61 20.00 -27.86
C LEU A 701 -19.39 19.91 -28.79
N LEU A 702 -19.31 18.88 -29.62
CA LEU A 702 -18.12 18.59 -30.44
C LEU A 702 -17.79 19.74 -31.43
N PRO A 703 -18.77 20.36 -32.14
CA PRO A 703 -18.49 21.48 -33.03
C PRO A 703 -17.97 22.73 -32.31
N ASN A 704 -18.46 23.00 -31.10
CA ASN A 704 -18.05 24.15 -30.30
C ASN A 704 -16.62 23.98 -29.77
N LEU A 705 -16.26 22.76 -29.37
CA LEU A 705 -14.91 22.40 -28.90
C LEU A 705 -13.86 22.48 -30.01
N LEU A 706 -14.19 22.03 -31.22
CA LEU A 706 -13.27 22.14 -32.38
C LEU A 706 -12.98 23.61 -32.74
N LYS A 707 -13.93 24.51 -32.51
CA LYS A 707 -13.85 25.95 -32.80
C LYS A 707 -13.41 26.81 -31.61
N ASP A 708 -13.07 26.20 -30.46
CA ASP A 708 -12.69 26.94 -29.25
C ASP A 708 -11.38 27.72 -29.48
N PRO A 709 -11.38 29.06 -29.33
CA PRO A 709 -10.20 29.90 -29.56
C PRO A 709 -9.02 29.60 -28.62
N GLY A 710 -9.22 28.88 -27.51
CA GLY A 710 -8.16 28.56 -26.53
C GLY A 710 -7.21 27.42 -26.93
N ASP A 711 -7.70 26.36 -27.59
CA ASP A 711 -6.94 25.13 -27.83
C ASP A 711 -6.62 24.85 -29.32
N VAL A 712 -7.30 25.52 -30.27
CA VAL A 712 -7.06 25.49 -31.74
C VAL A 712 -6.91 24.07 -32.33
N TRP A 713 -7.86 23.18 -32.02
CA TRP A 713 -7.82 21.76 -32.41
C TRP A 713 -7.78 21.52 -33.93
N GLU A 714 -8.39 22.40 -34.73
CA GLU A 714 -8.37 22.30 -36.20
C GLU A 714 -6.96 22.40 -36.81
N GLN A 715 -6.00 22.99 -36.10
CA GLN A 715 -4.61 23.08 -36.55
C GLN A 715 -3.73 21.95 -35.99
N ARG A 716 -4.13 21.35 -34.87
CA ARG A 716 -3.38 20.29 -34.17
C ARG A 716 -3.68 18.90 -34.72
N LEU A 717 -4.90 18.69 -35.21
CA LEU A 717 -5.35 17.41 -35.74
C LEU A 717 -5.14 17.29 -37.25
N LYS A 718 -4.98 16.06 -37.74
CA LYS A 718 -4.76 15.80 -39.17
C LYS A 718 -6.04 16.07 -39.99
N PRO A 719 -5.94 16.58 -41.23
CA PRO A 719 -7.10 16.97 -42.04
C PRO A 719 -8.14 15.86 -42.27
N GLN A 720 -7.69 14.61 -42.43
CA GLN A 720 -8.56 13.44 -42.62
C GLN A 720 -9.31 13.02 -41.35
N ILE A 721 -8.77 13.29 -40.15
CA ILE A 721 -9.48 13.05 -38.88
C ILE A 721 -10.54 14.13 -38.69
N ILE A 722 -10.22 15.37 -39.03
CA ILE A 722 -11.15 16.50 -38.96
C ILE A 722 -12.34 16.27 -39.90
N SER A 723 -12.12 15.79 -41.13
CA SER A 723 -13.23 15.49 -42.05
C SER A 723 -14.15 14.39 -41.52
N LEU A 724 -13.60 13.35 -40.87
CA LEU A 724 -14.40 12.28 -40.24
C LEU A 724 -15.21 12.78 -39.03
N LEU A 725 -14.64 13.70 -38.23
CA LEU A 725 -15.34 14.33 -37.11
C LEU A 725 -16.45 15.28 -37.58
N LYS A 726 -16.26 15.96 -38.73
CA LYS A 726 -17.23 16.89 -39.33
C LYS A 726 -18.31 16.21 -40.19
N HIS A 727 -18.10 14.99 -40.67
CA HIS A 727 -19.02 14.30 -41.60
C HIS A 727 -20.44 14.07 -41.04
N SER A 728 -20.66 14.23 -39.73
CA SER A 728 -21.99 14.17 -39.10
C SER A 728 -22.76 15.50 -39.11
N GLU A 729 -22.14 16.63 -39.47
CA GLU A 729 -22.85 17.92 -39.58
C GLU A 729 -23.84 17.88 -40.77
N GLU A 730 -23.48 17.22 -41.88
CA GLU A 730 -24.27 17.22 -43.13
C GLU A 730 -25.50 16.27 -43.12
N ASN A 731 -25.57 15.29 -42.21
CA ASN A 731 -26.69 14.37 -42.06
C ASN A 731 -27.63 14.70 -40.88
N SER A 732 -27.57 15.94 -40.39
CA SER A 732 -28.42 16.41 -39.30
C SER A 732 -29.87 16.64 -39.75
N GLY A 733 -30.66 15.57 -39.80
CA GLY A 733 -32.11 15.70 -39.63
C GLY A 733 -32.39 16.33 -38.26
N GLU A 734 -33.31 17.29 -38.22
CA GLU A 734 -33.75 18.02 -37.02
C GLU A 734 -33.85 17.06 -35.82
N ALA A 735 -33.17 17.40 -34.72
CA ALA A 735 -33.28 16.63 -33.48
C ALA A 735 -34.76 16.57 -33.07
N PRO A 736 -35.30 15.41 -32.65
CA PRO A 736 -36.69 15.31 -32.25
C PRO A 736 -36.98 16.38 -31.18
N GLU A 737 -37.99 17.20 -31.46
CA GLU A 737 -38.21 18.46 -30.75
C GLU A 737 -38.62 18.27 -29.27
N GLN A 738 -39.05 17.06 -28.87
CA GLN A 738 -39.63 16.77 -27.55
C GLN A 738 -39.41 15.29 -27.17
N VAL A 739 -38.99 15.03 -25.92
CA VAL A 739 -38.69 13.68 -25.38
C VAL A 739 -39.71 13.30 -24.31
N GLU A 740 -40.29 12.10 -24.38
CA GLU A 740 -41.29 11.62 -23.42
C GLU A 740 -40.71 11.39 -22.01
N PRO A 741 -41.49 11.55 -20.93
CA PRO A 741 -41.04 11.35 -19.55
C PRO A 741 -40.42 9.96 -19.27
N GLN A 742 -40.88 8.90 -19.93
CA GLN A 742 -40.36 7.54 -19.75
C GLN A 742 -38.93 7.39 -20.29
N GLU A 743 -38.60 8.09 -21.36
CA GLU A 743 -37.25 8.10 -21.92
C GLU A 743 -36.29 8.90 -21.03
N ILE A 744 -36.77 9.96 -20.37
CA ILE A 744 -35.99 10.68 -19.35
C ILE A 744 -35.68 9.76 -18.17
N VAL A 745 -36.65 8.96 -17.70
CA VAL A 745 -36.44 7.99 -16.61
C VAL A 745 -35.31 7.03 -16.95
N SER A 746 -35.29 6.42 -18.15
CA SER A 746 -34.23 5.47 -18.54
C SER A 746 -32.83 6.10 -18.54
N HIS A 747 -32.69 7.35 -18.99
CA HIS A 747 -31.41 8.06 -18.95
C HIS A 747 -30.97 8.37 -17.52
N LEU A 748 -31.91 8.75 -16.65
CA LEU A 748 -31.64 9.00 -15.23
C LEU A 748 -31.18 7.74 -14.50
N GLU A 749 -31.68 6.54 -14.85
CA GLU A 749 -31.24 5.30 -14.21
C GLU A 749 -29.75 5.02 -14.44
N VAL A 750 -29.31 5.19 -15.68
CA VAL A 750 -27.90 5.02 -16.06
C VAL A 750 -27.06 6.09 -15.37
N LEU A 751 -27.52 7.35 -15.41
CA LEU A 751 -26.80 8.48 -14.84
C LEU A 751 -26.60 8.34 -13.33
N VAL A 752 -27.62 7.87 -12.57
CA VAL A 752 -27.50 7.66 -11.11
C VAL A 752 -26.37 6.71 -10.72
N GLN A 753 -26.16 5.65 -11.50
CA GLN A 753 -25.17 4.61 -11.15
C GLN A 753 -23.72 5.05 -11.36
N GLN A 754 -23.49 6.07 -12.21
CA GLN A 754 -22.16 6.45 -12.69
C GLN A 754 -21.72 7.85 -12.25
N SER A 755 -22.58 8.53 -11.48
CA SER A 755 -22.44 9.95 -11.18
C SER A 755 -21.90 10.27 -9.79
N GLU A 756 -21.35 11.47 -9.66
CA GLU A 756 -20.98 12.06 -8.37
C GLU A 756 -22.21 12.30 -7.46
N PRO A 757 -22.03 12.37 -6.13
CA PRO A 757 -23.11 12.48 -5.14
C PRO A 757 -24.22 13.50 -5.45
N MET A 758 -23.85 14.69 -5.94
CA MET A 758 -24.80 15.75 -6.28
C MET A 758 -25.72 15.39 -7.45
N MET A 759 -25.16 14.79 -8.49
CA MET A 759 -25.93 14.30 -9.63
C MET A 759 -26.80 13.10 -9.22
N GLN A 760 -26.32 12.22 -8.33
CA GLN A 760 -27.14 11.14 -7.78
C GLN A 760 -28.37 11.67 -7.05
N ILE A 761 -28.21 12.70 -6.21
CA ILE A 761 -29.31 13.33 -5.48
C ILE A 761 -30.28 14.02 -6.45
N ALA A 762 -29.78 14.80 -7.40
CA ALA A 762 -30.61 15.47 -8.39
C ALA A 762 -31.39 14.46 -9.26
N CYS A 763 -30.76 13.35 -9.66
CA CYS A 763 -31.45 12.28 -10.38
C CYS A 763 -32.50 11.57 -9.52
N LEU A 764 -32.20 11.23 -8.26
CA LEU A 764 -33.18 10.64 -7.34
C LEU A 764 -34.37 11.59 -7.11
N TYR A 765 -34.11 12.90 -7.03
CA TYR A 765 -35.12 13.95 -6.90
C TYR A 765 -36.05 14.00 -8.12
N VAL A 766 -35.49 14.00 -9.32
CA VAL A 766 -36.28 13.99 -10.57
C VAL A 766 -37.05 12.66 -10.71
N LEU A 767 -36.40 11.52 -10.45
CA LEU A 767 -37.02 10.19 -10.51
C LEU A 767 -38.20 10.06 -9.54
N TYR A 768 -38.11 10.65 -8.34
CA TYR A 768 -39.22 10.63 -7.38
C TYR A 768 -40.51 11.22 -7.95
N TYR A 769 -40.41 12.30 -8.72
CA TYR A 769 -41.57 12.97 -9.32
C TYR A 769 -42.01 12.35 -10.65
N LEU A 770 -41.11 11.69 -11.39
CA LEU A 770 -41.43 11.05 -12.67
C LEU A 770 -41.93 9.60 -12.51
N ASP A 771 -41.25 8.79 -11.69
CA ASP A 771 -41.60 7.40 -11.41
C ASP A 771 -41.10 6.98 -10.01
N PHE A 772 -41.99 7.11 -9.03
CA PHE A 772 -41.68 6.82 -7.63
C PHE A 772 -41.30 5.35 -7.37
N GLN A 773 -41.88 4.39 -8.09
CA GLN A 773 -41.58 2.97 -7.90
C GLN A 773 -40.17 2.66 -8.41
N ARG A 774 -39.81 3.23 -9.57
CA ARG A 774 -38.47 3.11 -10.14
C ARG A 774 -37.42 3.80 -9.26
N CYS A 775 -37.71 4.99 -8.74
CA CYS A 775 -36.87 5.71 -7.78
C CYS A 775 -36.51 4.84 -6.56
N LYS A 776 -37.50 4.15 -5.97
CA LYS A 776 -37.27 3.23 -4.84
C LYS A 776 -36.39 2.05 -5.20
N ALA A 777 -36.57 1.45 -6.37
CA ALA A 777 -35.75 0.34 -6.82
C ALA A 777 -34.27 0.76 -6.95
N ILE A 778 -34.04 1.92 -7.56
CA ILE A 778 -32.70 2.50 -7.73
C ILE A 778 -32.08 2.88 -6.38
N ALA A 779 -32.85 3.48 -5.47
CA ALA A 779 -32.37 3.80 -4.11
C ALA A 779 -31.94 2.54 -3.34
N ARG A 780 -32.69 1.42 -3.45
CA ARG A 780 -32.29 0.12 -2.87
C ARG A 780 -31.01 -0.42 -3.51
N GLN A 781 -30.88 -0.29 -4.82
CA GLN A 781 -29.70 -0.73 -5.54
C GLN A 781 -28.45 0.06 -5.12
N LEU A 782 -28.57 1.38 -4.94
CA LEU A 782 -27.49 2.23 -4.43
C LEU A 782 -27.06 1.80 -3.02
N LEU A 783 -27.99 1.54 -2.10
CA LEU A 783 -27.66 1.11 -0.73
C LEU A 783 -26.95 -0.25 -0.67
N ASN A 784 -27.24 -1.11 -1.64
CA ASN A 784 -26.62 -2.43 -1.74
C ASN A 784 -25.30 -2.42 -2.53
N SER A 785 -24.94 -1.30 -3.18
CA SER A 785 -23.68 -1.17 -3.92
C SER A 785 -22.59 -0.55 -3.03
N ASN A 786 -21.35 -1.00 -3.19
CA ASN A 786 -20.19 -0.41 -2.51
C ASN A 786 -19.80 0.98 -3.08
N GLN A 787 -20.70 1.64 -3.82
CA GLN A 787 -20.42 2.89 -4.55
C GLN A 787 -20.87 4.16 -3.79
N ILE A 788 -21.51 4.04 -2.64
CA ILE A 788 -21.89 5.20 -1.82
C ILE A 788 -20.65 5.70 -1.05
N ALA A 789 -20.08 6.81 -1.53
CA ALA A 789 -18.99 7.50 -0.85
C ALA A 789 -19.46 8.66 0.05
N ASN A 790 -20.75 9.03 0.01
CA ASN A 790 -21.27 10.25 0.62
C ASN A 790 -22.49 9.99 1.54
N ALA A 791 -22.40 10.47 2.78
CA ALA A 791 -23.41 10.27 3.82
C ALA A 791 -24.79 10.86 3.47
N PHE A 792 -24.84 11.96 2.72
CA PHE A 792 -26.11 12.60 2.34
C PHE A 792 -26.87 11.80 1.28
N VAL A 793 -26.14 11.16 0.35
CA VAL A 793 -26.73 10.22 -0.63
C VAL A 793 -27.27 8.99 0.10
N GLU A 794 -26.50 8.45 1.05
CA GLU A 794 -26.92 7.32 1.88
C GLU A 794 -28.19 7.64 2.67
N GLU A 795 -28.22 8.77 3.36
CA GLU A 795 -29.37 9.24 4.13
C GLU A 795 -30.61 9.40 3.24
N THR A 796 -30.44 10.01 2.07
CA THR A 796 -31.51 10.24 1.09
C THR A 796 -32.06 8.92 0.56
N ALA A 797 -31.18 7.99 0.17
CA ALA A 797 -31.56 6.68 -0.33
C ALA A 797 -32.25 5.82 0.75
N GLN A 798 -31.71 5.74 1.97
CA GLN A 798 -32.32 5.00 3.08
C GLN A 798 -33.75 5.46 3.33
N LYS A 799 -33.96 6.78 3.45
CA LYS A 799 -35.29 7.34 3.71
C LYS A 799 -36.27 7.11 2.56
N LEU A 800 -35.83 7.19 1.30
CA LEU A 800 -36.65 6.85 0.13
C LEU A 800 -37.12 5.39 0.15
N THR A 801 -36.27 4.45 0.58
CA THR A 801 -36.63 3.03 0.61
C THR A 801 -37.61 2.66 1.72
N HIS A 802 -37.57 3.37 2.85
CA HIS A 802 -38.47 3.18 4.00
C HIS A 802 -39.81 3.91 3.89
N TRP A 803 -39.96 4.86 2.95
CA TRP A 803 -41.17 5.66 2.80
C TRP A 803 -42.30 4.90 2.12
N ALA A 804 -43.52 4.91 2.66
CA ALA A 804 -44.63 4.07 2.18
C ALA A 804 -45.66 4.79 1.28
N THR A 805 -45.74 6.12 1.30
CA THR A 805 -46.88 6.90 0.76
C THR A 805 -46.57 7.75 -0.49
N SER A 806 -47.66 8.14 -1.20
CA SER A 806 -47.76 8.93 -2.45
C SER A 806 -46.85 10.17 -2.52
N PRO A 807 -46.45 10.65 -3.72
CA PRO A 807 -45.68 11.88 -3.95
C PRO A 807 -46.24 13.18 -3.34
N ASP A 808 -47.48 13.19 -2.85
CA ASP A 808 -48.18 14.40 -2.37
C ASP A 808 -47.72 14.90 -0.99
N SER A 809 -46.93 14.12 -0.23
CA SER A 809 -46.39 14.53 1.07
C SER A 809 -44.91 14.11 1.21
N PRO A 810 -43.94 14.98 0.83
CA PRO A 810 -42.53 14.62 0.85
C PRO A 810 -41.94 14.54 2.28
N PRO A 811 -40.94 13.66 2.53
CA PRO A 811 -40.27 13.53 3.83
C PRO A 811 -39.59 14.83 4.31
N ALA A 812 -39.34 14.98 5.61
CA ALA A 812 -38.61 16.13 6.16
C ALA A 812 -37.21 16.33 5.55
N THR A 813 -36.53 15.25 5.13
CA THR A 813 -35.25 15.30 4.39
C THR A 813 -35.38 15.74 2.95
N TRP A 814 -36.54 15.55 2.35
CA TRP A 814 -36.82 16.09 1.02
C TRP A 814 -36.74 17.61 1.05
N LYS A 815 -37.08 18.26 2.18
CA LYS A 815 -36.91 19.71 2.33
C LYS A 815 -35.45 20.15 2.16
N THR A 816 -34.47 19.34 2.57
CA THR A 816 -33.04 19.65 2.35
C THR A 816 -32.65 19.44 0.89
N VAL A 817 -33.15 18.39 0.24
CA VAL A 817 -32.95 18.14 -1.20
C VAL A 817 -33.59 19.26 -2.04
N GLU A 818 -34.80 19.71 -1.70
CA GLU A 818 -35.48 20.80 -2.35
C GLU A 818 -34.72 22.13 -2.21
N LYS A 819 -34.22 22.43 -1.00
CA LYS A 819 -33.33 23.59 -0.80
C LYS A 819 -32.08 23.48 -1.67
N LEU A 820 -31.47 22.30 -1.75
CA LEU A 820 -30.31 22.06 -2.60
C LEU A 820 -30.63 22.32 -4.08
N VAL A 821 -31.77 21.83 -4.57
CA VAL A 821 -32.24 22.10 -5.94
C VAL A 821 -32.46 23.60 -6.17
N CYS A 822 -33.02 24.32 -5.17
CA CYS A 822 -33.13 25.78 -5.21
C CYS A 822 -31.75 26.46 -5.34
N LEU A 823 -30.75 26.02 -4.57
CA LEU A 823 -29.39 26.56 -4.63
C LEU A 823 -28.70 26.24 -5.96
N LEU A 824 -28.91 25.04 -6.50
CA LEU A 824 -28.39 24.62 -7.81
C LEU A 824 -28.97 25.44 -8.97
N ASN A 825 -30.16 26.00 -8.80
CA ASN A 825 -30.77 26.89 -9.79
C ASN A 825 -30.20 28.32 -9.75
N SER A 826 -29.44 28.69 -8.72
CA SER A 826 -28.84 30.02 -8.59
C SER A 826 -27.70 30.23 -9.59
N GLU A 827 -27.77 31.32 -10.35
CA GLU A 827 -26.67 31.72 -11.23
C GLU A 827 -25.45 32.19 -10.43
N PHE A 828 -25.67 32.82 -9.28
CA PHE A 828 -24.60 33.32 -8.41
C PHE A 828 -23.81 32.17 -7.79
N LEU A 829 -24.49 31.12 -7.32
CA LEU A 829 -23.87 29.97 -6.65
C LEU A 829 -23.31 28.91 -7.61
N ARG A 830 -23.49 29.09 -8.93
CA ARG A 830 -22.97 28.16 -9.94
C ARG A 830 -21.46 27.96 -9.76
N GLY A 831 -20.97 26.72 -9.76
CA GLY A 831 -19.52 26.43 -9.62
C GLY A 831 -18.95 26.55 -8.21
N MET A 832 -19.82 26.72 -7.20
CA MET A 832 -19.47 26.46 -5.81
C MET A 832 -19.27 24.95 -5.60
N LYS A 833 -18.35 24.56 -4.72
CA LYS A 833 -18.10 23.16 -4.35
C LYS A 833 -19.38 22.48 -3.85
N SER A 834 -19.56 21.23 -4.26
CA SER A 834 -20.69 20.38 -3.92
C SER A 834 -20.94 20.27 -2.41
N GLU A 835 -19.89 20.11 -1.61
CA GLU A 835 -19.99 19.96 -0.15
C GLU A 835 -20.51 21.25 0.49
N VAL A 836 -20.04 22.39 0.00
CA VAL A 836 -20.45 23.71 0.50
C VAL A 836 -21.93 23.95 0.19
N LEU A 837 -22.41 23.59 -1.01
CA LEU A 837 -23.82 23.69 -1.37
C LEU A 837 -24.72 22.79 -0.52
N ILE A 838 -24.26 21.59 -0.17
CA ILE A 838 -24.98 20.68 0.73
C ILE A 838 -25.10 21.29 2.12
N GLU A 839 -24.02 21.81 2.69
CA GLU A 839 -24.04 22.50 4.00
C GLU A 839 -24.95 23.73 3.99
N LEU A 840 -24.92 24.53 2.92
CA LEU A 840 -25.83 25.65 2.74
C LEU A 840 -27.30 25.20 2.68
N ALA A 841 -27.60 24.07 2.04
CA ALA A 841 -28.95 23.51 2.02
C ALA A 841 -29.40 23.03 3.41
N TYR A 842 -28.50 22.47 4.23
CA TYR A 842 -28.81 22.08 5.60
C TYR A 842 -29.14 23.27 6.49
N HIS A 843 -28.35 24.34 6.40
CA HIS A 843 -28.49 25.52 7.25
C HIS A 843 -29.48 26.57 6.74
N GLY A 844 -29.84 26.55 5.46
CA GLY A 844 -30.79 27.49 4.86
C GLY A 844 -32.20 27.36 5.43
N ARG A 845 -32.89 28.49 5.60
CA ARG A 845 -34.24 28.59 6.16
C ARG A 845 -35.24 28.94 5.07
N ALA A 846 -36.22 28.07 4.83
CA ALA A 846 -37.28 28.35 3.88
C ALA A 846 -38.39 29.16 4.57
N LYS A 847 -38.72 30.33 4.03
CA LYS A 847 -39.79 31.22 4.50
C LYS A 847 -40.84 31.36 3.40
N SER A 848 -42.11 31.39 3.78
CA SER A 848 -43.25 31.58 2.89
C SER A 848 -43.86 32.96 3.14
N TYR A 849 -44.25 33.63 2.06
CA TYR A 849 -44.80 34.98 2.09
C TYR A 849 -46.08 35.02 1.23
N GLY A 850 -47.13 35.62 1.77
CA GLY A 850 -48.37 35.87 1.03
C GLY A 850 -48.24 37.01 0.02
N PRO A 851 -49.26 37.27 -0.80
CA PRO A 851 -49.26 38.40 -1.72
C PRO A 851 -49.25 39.72 -0.94
N ASN A 852 -48.46 40.69 -1.40
CA ASN A 852 -48.21 41.99 -0.77
C ASN A 852 -47.53 41.95 0.60
N GLU A 853 -47.00 40.81 1.04
CA GLU A 853 -46.22 40.73 2.28
C GLU A 853 -44.80 41.30 2.06
N ILE A 854 -44.32 42.08 3.03
CA ILE A 854 -42.99 42.67 3.00
C ILE A 854 -41.97 41.60 3.42
N ILE A 855 -41.05 41.28 2.51
CA ILE A 855 -39.98 40.30 2.73
C ILE A 855 -38.81 40.95 3.48
N SER A 856 -38.43 42.15 3.05
CA SER A 856 -37.36 42.97 3.65
C SER A 856 -37.70 44.45 3.46
N ASP A 857 -37.50 45.27 4.49
CA ASP A 857 -37.62 46.73 4.45
C ASP A 857 -36.58 47.41 5.35
N ARG A 858 -36.67 48.73 5.53
CA ARG A 858 -35.74 49.50 6.36
C ARG A 858 -35.82 49.17 7.85
N GLU A 859 -36.99 48.81 8.35
CA GLU A 859 -37.20 48.52 9.77
C GLU A 859 -36.81 47.08 10.12
N LYS A 860 -36.86 46.19 9.12
CA LYS A 860 -36.55 44.77 9.22
C LYS A 860 -35.67 44.33 8.04
N PRO A 861 -34.38 44.71 8.03
CA PRO A 861 -33.46 44.29 6.99
C PRO A 861 -33.18 42.79 7.10
N CYS A 862 -33.18 42.08 5.96
CA CYS A 862 -32.81 40.67 5.91
C CYS A 862 -31.31 40.46 6.20
N GLN A 863 -31.00 39.60 7.18
CA GLN A 863 -29.64 39.25 7.60
C GLN A 863 -29.15 37.95 6.93
N GLY A 864 -29.07 37.95 5.60
CA GLY A 864 -28.64 36.77 4.84
C GLY A 864 -28.80 36.90 3.34
N LEU A 865 -28.19 35.96 2.63
CA LEU A 865 -28.36 35.75 1.20
C LEU A 865 -29.77 35.17 0.96
N LEU A 866 -30.58 35.85 0.15
CA LEU A 866 -31.91 35.39 -0.20
C LEU A 866 -31.88 34.75 -1.60
N CYS A 867 -32.36 33.53 -1.70
CA CYS A 867 -32.57 32.82 -2.97
C CYS A 867 -34.08 32.71 -3.22
N MET A 868 -34.57 33.26 -4.33
CA MET A 868 -35.97 33.07 -4.70
C MET A 868 -36.19 31.61 -5.10
N TRP A 869 -37.04 30.91 -4.34
CA TRP A 869 -37.36 29.50 -4.57
C TRP A 869 -38.59 29.40 -5.48
N GLU A 870 -39.73 29.95 -5.08
CA GLU A 870 -41.00 29.92 -5.84
C GLU A 870 -41.71 31.29 -5.70
N GLY A 871 -42.53 31.66 -6.69
CA GLY A 871 -43.30 32.92 -6.66
C GLY A 871 -42.60 34.08 -7.37
N GLU A 872 -42.96 35.30 -6.99
CA GLU A 872 -42.51 36.54 -7.62
C GLU A 872 -42.52 37.65 -6.58
N ALA A 873 -41.43 38.40 -6.46
CA ALA A 873 -41.35 39.58 -5.60
C ALA A 873 -40.80 40.78 -6.39
N GLN A 874 -41.14 41.99 -5.95
CA GLN A 874 -40.62 43.24 -6.50
C GLN A 874 -39.63 43.86 -5.52
N ILE A 875 -38.47 44.21 -6.03
CA ILE A 875 -37.46 45.01 -5.35
C ILE A 875 -37.75 46.46 -5.74
N ARG A 876 -38.02 47.31 -4.75
CA ARG A 876 -38.25 48.74 -4.92
C ARG A 876 -37.06 49.47 -4.32
N SER A 877 -36.27 50.12 -5.15
CA SER A 877 -35.15 50.96 -4.72
C SER A 877 -35.47 52.43 -5.02
N THR A 878 -35.34 53.28 -4.00
CA THR A 878 -35.52 54.73 -4.14
C THR A 878 -34.16 55.38 -4.37
N LEU A 879 -33.98 56.01 -5.53
CA LEU A 879 -32.77 56.77 -5.84
C LEU A 879 -32.73 58.08 -5.04
N SER A 880 -31.54 58.67 -4.89
CA SER A 880 -31.33 59.98 -4.27
C SER A 880 -32.05 61.14 -5.00
N SER A 881 -32.50 60.91 -6.24
CA SER A 881 -33.33 61.82 -7.06
C SER A 881 -34.83 61.76 -6.73
N GLY A 882 -35.28 60.82 -5.87
CA GLY A 882 -36.70 60.58 -5.57
C GLY A 882 -37.43 59.64 -6.54
N GLU A 883 -36.74 59.15 -7.58
CA GLU A 883 -37.28 58.20 -8.55
C GLU A 883 -37.21 56.76 -7.99
N THR A 884 -38.27 55.97 -8.18
CA THR A 884 -38.35 54.59 -7.67
C THR A 884 -38.12 53.60 -8.81
N ILE A 885 -37.04 52.83 -8.73
CA ILE A 885 -36.77 51.71 -9.65
C ILE A 885 -37.46 50.47 -9.09
N VAL A 886 -38.18 49.75 -9.96
CA VAL A 886 -38.82 48.47 -9.62
C VAL A 886 -38.18 47.36 -10.44
N GLU A 887 -37.54 46.40 -9.75
CA GLU A 887 -36.97 45.21 -10.37
C GLU A 887 -37.70 43.95 -9.92
N ASN A 888 -37.83 42.97 -10.83
CA ASN A 888 -38.47 41.69 -10.52
C ASN A 888 -37.44 40.68 -9.96
N PHE A 889 -37.75 40.16 -8.78
CA PHE A 889 -37.08 39.05 -8.11
C PHE A 889 -37.82 37.75 -8.43
N LEU A 890 -37.21 36.93 -9.29
CA LEU A 890 -37.78 35.72 -9.87
C LEU A 890 -37.00 34.47 -9.43
N PRO A 891 -37.59 33.27 -9.49
CA PRO A 891 -36.94 32.02 -9.10
C PRO A 891 -35.56 31.83 -9.74
N GLY A 892 -34.55 31.45 -8.94
CA GLY A 892 -33.16 31.30 -9.37
C GLY A 892 -32.32 32.59 -9.32
N LYS A 893 -32.93 33.77 -9.10
CA LYS A 893 -32.18 34.97 -8.70
C LYS A 893 -31.83 34.93 -7.21
N THR A 894 -30.72 35.58 -6.89
CA THR A 894 -30.28 35.85 -5.51
C THR A 894 -30.41 37.34 -5.20
N LEU A 895 -30.44 37.67 -3.91
CA LEU A 895 -30.39 39.02 -3.37
C LEU A 895 -29.48 39.04 -2.14
N ASN A 896 -28.83 40.17 -1.88
CA ASN A 896 -27.82 40.35 -0.85
C ASN A 896 -26.57 39.47 -1.08
N GLU A 897 -26.16 39.29 -2.34
CA GLU A 897 -24.97 38.49 -2.70
C GLU A 897 -23.69 38.96 -2.02
N ILE A 898 -23.56 40.27 -1.76
CA ILE A 898 -22.31 40.92 -1.32
C ILE A 898 -22.57 42.14 -0.39
N GLU A 899 -23.80 42.41 0.06
CA GLU A 899 -24.14 43.67 0.75
C GLU A 899 -23.72 43.76 2.24
N PHE A 900 -22.71 42.98 2.66
CA PHE A 900 -22.05 43.10 3.98
C PHE A 900 -20.51 43.17 3.91
N MET A 901 -19.90 43.14 2.71
CA MET A 901 -18.44 43.23 2.58
C MET A 901 -17.92 44.65 2.30
N THR A 902 -18.79 45.55 1.82
CA THR A 902 -18.48 46.97 1.65
C THR A 902 -19.43 47.76 2.51
N TYR A 903 -18.91 48.43 3.55
CA TYR A 903 -19.58 49.50 4.29
C TYR A 903 -19.91 50.67 3.34
N ALA A 904 -20.85 50.48 2.42
CA ALA A 904 -21.40 51.53 1.58
C ALA A 904 -22.89 51.63 1.92
N ASP A 905 -23.31 52.80 2.38
CA ASP A 905 -24.70 53.17 2.60
C ASP A 905 -25.49 52.97 1.29
N GLY A 906 -26.00 51.76 1.09
CA GLY A 906 -26.83 51.39 -0.05
C GLY A 906 -28.20 52.04 0.05
N ASN A 907 -28.76 52.44 -1.09
CA ASN A 907 -30.11 52.96 -1.17
C ASN A 907 -31.09 51.96 -0.55
N PRO A 908 -32.05 52.42 0.27
CA PRO A 908 -32.95 51.53 0.99
C PRO A 908 -33.86 50.77 0.03
N MET A 909 -33.67 49.45 -0.02
CA MET A 909 -34.46 48.54 -0.85
C MET A 909 -35.62 47.96 -0.03
N THR A 910 -36.82 47.97 -0.61
CA THR A 910 -37.99 47.27 -0.07
C THR A 910 -38.36 46.12 -0.99
N VAL A 911 -38.36 44.90 -0.47
CA VAL A 911 -38.73 43.69 -1.23
C VAL A 911 -40.13 43.27 -0.83
N VAL A 912 -41.06 43.28 -1.78
CA VAL A 912 -42.48 42.95 -1.53
C VAL A 912 -42.90 41.79 -2.41
N SER A 913 -43.53 40.80 -1.79
CA SER A 913 -44.07 39.64 -2.49
C SER A 913 -45.25 40.05 -3.39
N VAL A 914 -45.25 39.64 -4.66
CA VAL A 914 -46.33 39.93 -5.63
C VAL A 914 -47.40 38.83 -5.61
N LYS A 915 -47.00 37.58 -5.35
CA LYS A 915 -47.85 36.37 -5.25
C LYS A 915 -47.33 35.51 -4.10
N ASP A 916 -48.02 34.41 -3.76
CA ASP A 916 -47.49 33.44 -2.80
C ASP A 916 -46.07 33.03 -3.19
N SER A 917 -45.10 33.39 -2.35
CA SER A 917 -43.67 33.26 -2.64
C SER A 917 -42.97 32.49 -1.54
N ARG A 918 -42.01 31.64 -1.94
CA ARG A 918 -41.12 30.93 -1.04
C ARG A 918 -39.70 31.41 -1.30
N ILE A 919 -39.00 31.75 -0.22
CA ILE A 919 -37.64 32.25 -0.28
C ILE A 919 -36.77 31.39 0.63
N LEU A 920 -35.60 31.01 0.13
CA LEU A 920 -34.57 30.35 0.92
C LEU A 920 -33.59 31.42 1.42
N GLU A 921 -33.57 31.63 2.73
CA GLU A 921 -32.65 32.54 3.41
C GLU A 921 -31.46 31.76 3.96
N ILE A 922 -30.26 32.14 3.53
CA ILE A 922 -28.99 31.64 4.07
C ILE A 922 -28.43 32.72 5.00
N PRO A 923 -28.25 32.44 6.31
CA PRO A 923 -27.67 33.40 7.24
C PRO A 923 -26.27 33.86 6.81
N THR A 924 -25.97 35.14 6.95
CA THR A 924 -24.68 35.73 6.54
C THR A 924 -23.48 35.02 7.16
N ASP A 925 -23.48 34.80 8.47
CA ASP A 925 -22.38 34.11 9.17
C ASP A 925 -22.12 32.70 8.61
N THR A 926 -23.20 32.00 8.22
CA THR A 926 -23.11 30.66 7.63
C THR A 926 -22.51 30.74 6.22
N PHE A 927 -22.97 31.70 5.42
CA PHE A 927 -22.46 31.89 4.07
C PHE A 927 -20.97 32.28 4.09
N GLU A 928 -20.57 33.25 4.92
CA GLU A 928 -19.18 33.71 5.03
C GLU A 928 -18.24 32.63 5.58
N SER A 929 -18.65 31.93 6.63
CA SER A 929 -17.86 30.83 7.20
C SER A 929 -17.61 29.74 6.16
N LEU A 930 -18.64 29.38 5.39
CA LEU A 930 -18.53 28.34 4.37
C LEU A 930 -17.82 28.83 3.09
N LEU A 931 -17.93 30.12 2.75
CA LEU A 931 -17.22 30.74 1.63
C LEU A 931 -15.69 30.67 1.80
N SER A 932 -15.19 30.75 3.03
CA SER A 932 -13.76 30.57 3.34
C SER A 932 -13.21 29.19 2.93
N GLY A 933 -14.08 28.18 2.80
CA GLY A 933 -13.74 26.82 2.35
C GLY A 933 -13.63 26.66 0.83
N ASP A 934 -14.10 27.65 0.05
CA ASP A 934 -14.10 27.63 -1.43
C ASP A 934 -13.41 28.88 -2.03
N ASN A 935 -12.08 28.89 -1.91
CA ASN A 935 -11.23 29.99 -2.40
C ASN A 935 -11.40 30.32 -3.89
N THR A 936 -11.75 29.33 -4.72
CA THR A 936 -12.01 29.50 -6.15
C THR A 936 -13.27 30.31 -6.40
N PHE A 937 -14.36 29.92 -5.75
CA PHE A 937 -15.61 30.66 -5.82
C PHE A 937 -15.48 32.04 -5.16
N ALA A 938 -14.83 32.11 -3.99
CA ALA A 938 -14.58 33.38 -3.28
C ALA A 938 -13.85 34.38 -4.17
N ARG A 939 -12.75 33.99 -4.85
CA ARG A 939 -12.03 34.84 -5.80
C ARG A 939 -12.92 35.35 -6.93
N ARG A 940 -13.83 34.52 -7.45
CA ARG A 940 -14.77 34.92 -8.51
C ARG A 940 -15.77 35.96 -8.03
N VAL A 941 -16.28 35.80 -6.82
CA VAL A 941 -17.17 36.78 -6.16
C VAL A 941 -16.43 38.11 -5.99
N PHE A 942 -15.18 38.07 -5.50
CA PHE A 942 -14.33 39.26 -5.38
C PHE A 942 -14.00 39.92 -6.73
N SER A 943 -13.74 39.15 -7.79
CA SER A 943 -13.40 39.70 -9.11
C SER A 943 -14.59 40.37 -9.79
N LYS A 944 -15.82 39.86 -9.62
CA LYS A 944 -17.05 40.49 -10.14
C LYS A 944 -17.33 41.86 -9.50
N ASN A 945 -16.84 42.09 -8.28
CA ASN A 945 -17.03 43.36 -7.57
C ASN A 945 -16.13 44.47 -8.13
N ASN A 946 -14.86 44.16 -8.43
CA ASN A 946 -13.92 45.13 -9.04
C ASN A 946 -14.31 45.58 -10.47
N SER A 947 -15.08 44.79 -11.21
CA SER A 947 -15.62 45.19 -12.52
C SER A 947 -16.86 46.08 -12.41
N SER A 948 -17.58 46.03 -11.29
CA SER A 948 -18.82 46.79 -11.08
C SER A 948 -18.59 48.15 -10.43
N SER A 949 -17.40 48.40 -9.84
CA SER A 949 -16.98 49.70 -9.32
C SER A 949 -16.43 50.67 -10.39
N LYS A 950 -16.73 50.43 -11.67
CA LYS A 950 -16.29 51.24 -12.82
C LYS A 950 -17.43 51.71 -13.74
N LEU A 951 -18.68 51.60 -13.30
CA LEU A 951 -19.84 52.20 -13.94
C LEU A 951 -20.40 53.34 -13.10
#